data_AF-A0A2V9ZKP8-F1
#
_entry.id   AF-A0A2V9ZKP8-F1
#
_cell.length_a   1.000
_cell.length_b   1.000
_cell.length_c   1.000
_cell.angle_alpha   90.00
_cell.angle_beta   90.00
_cell.angle_gamma   90.00
#
_symmetry.space_group_name_H-M   'P 1'
#
loop_
_entity.id
_entity.type
_entity.pdbx_description
1 polymer ?
#
loop_
_entity_poly.entity_id
_entity_poly.type
_entity_poly.pdbx_seq_one_letter_code
_entity_poly.pdbx_strand_id
1 'polypeptide(L)'
;MHGIAFASNIWAAKTGGSDNQSHGPFHDYVYWYTANKALVDAGAKVISSSWGTFVSTLDRTRYDGLGNDLGVNGNLANAYQTGGKDSVSPTANASIIPNEYQKDLEYQYFFFKKSYSLGGEQYNPNYPGLSFMDAIWNAIKVTGTVNSRSAGNNDWSNPYFRPAYPFFNPWAENQFIAVGGVQPPTATNPEYTKQYQYNEAGLAKWWYVSAPSTNVLSLGSSSDIATTNFGGTSAAQPVDTGVMGVLLSRYPNMNAMQVRELMFTTANNKMTDGVRFLGTGQTSPTGQSIAWTAPDGLPDLRWGWGIPDLNKGMYGPGQFLSPMTYNMNKAPLDVWSNNISQIAIKARQQEDLAWLAGYKSQGIAYAGEYSPNVLNPDGTLNKHAFMLQAILADNYIQALTGGHPELYDKIPYQDAQNWRKEWMDARAAYIQSKIDNGLYTASLVKQGPGTLVMTGDNTYEGLTTVEGGKLSINGANAGSIAVHGGNLGGSGIVDGSIDVVRGVLQPGFTAEEAADAQHLIQVVIAPGNVLTVGGDVRIGRAGKVAATVRSANDYTSVEADGNLVLDGEFILDVQGSLAQGTVLTIMKGSSIKGSFDKLPENRAWQTGGYLFRVSYLNNSVTLTVMHAVPPTSPPGQG
;
A
#
# COMPACT_ATOMS: atom_id res chain seq x y z
N MET A 1 -11.86 28.17 6.78
CA MET A 1 -11.46 26.74 6.89
C MET A 1 -10.66 26.36 5.68
N HIS A 2 -9.63 25.53 5.82
CA HIS A 2 -8.84 25.04 4.70
C HIS A 2 -8.82 23.52 4.71
N GLY A 3 -9.18 22.89 3.58
CA GLY A 3 -9.09 21.43 3.43
C GLY A 3 -7.64 20.98 3.28
N ILE A 4 -7.37 19.70 3.56
CA ILE A 4 -6.01 19.13 3.51
C ILE A 4 -5.44 19.19 2.08
N ALA A 5 -6.18 18.68 1.10
CA ALA A 5 -5.80 18.66 -0.31
C ALA A 5 -6.56 19.74 -1.11
N PHE A 6 -6.52 20.98 -0.63
CA PHE A 6 -7.34 22.10 -1.11
C PHE A 6 -7.27 22.41 -2.62
N ALA A 7 -6.16 22.06 -3.28
CA ALA A 7 -5.97 22.28 -4.72
C ALA A 7 -6.44 21.09 -5.58
N SER A 8 -6.98 20.05 -4.98
CA SER A 8 -7.47 18.87 -5.72
C SER A 8 -8.75 19.19 -6.49
N ASN A 9 -8.92 18.57 -7.65
CA ASN A 9 -10.20 18.52 -8.33
C ASN A 9 -11.15 17.59 -7.56
N ILE A 10 -12.33 18.07 -7.19
CA ILE A 10 -13.34 17.31 -6.46
C ILE A 10 -14.54 17.10 -7.35
N TRP A 11 -14.92 15.83 -7.54
CA TRP A 11 -16.17 15.42 -8.18
C TRP A 11 -17.07 14.80 -7.13
N ALA A 12 -18.37 15.10 -7.19
CA ALA A 12 -19.36 14.57 -6.27
C ALA A 12 -20.43 13.78 -7.03
N ALA A 13 -20.63 12.53 -6.64
CA ALA A 13 -21.78 11.73 -7.04
C ALA A 13 -22.69 11.51 -5.82
N LYS A 14 -24.00 11.67 -6.01
CA LYS A 14 -24.97 11.46 -4.94
C LYS A 14 -25.14 9.97 -4.67
N THR A 15 -25.39 9.57 -3.43
CA THR A 15 -25.73 8.18 -3.07
C THR A 15 -27.17 7.81 -3.39
N GLY A 16 -28.01 8.81 -3.73
CA GLY A 16 -29.44 8.61 -4.01
C GLY A 16 -30.33 8.63 -2.77
N GLY A 17 -29.78 8.87 -1.57
CA GLY A 17 -30.58 9.12 -0.38
C GLY A 17 -29.85 9.92 0.70
N SER A 18 -30.24 9.72 1.96
CA SER A 18 -29.78 10.50 3.11
C SER A 18 -28.74 9.76 3.95
N ASP A 19 -28.18 10.44 4.96
CA ASP A 19 -27.24 9.82 5.90
C ASP A 19 -27.86 8.70 6.74
N ASN A 20 -29.19 8.62 6.78
CA ASN A 20 -29.92 7.52 7.44
C ASN A 20 -29.99 6.25 6.58
N GLN A 21 -29.44 6.25 5.36
CA GLN A 21 -29.37 5.05 4.53
C GLN A 21 -28.51 3.97 5.19
N SER A 22 -29.02 2.75 5.26
CA SER A 22 -28.30 1.64 5.89
C SER A 22 -27.12 1.15 5.04
N HIS A 23 -26.09 0.63 5.70
CA HIS A 23 -24.95 -0.06 5.09
C HIS A 23 -25.29 -1.45 4.54
N GLY A 24 -26.52 -1.92 4.74
CA GLY A 24 -27.01 -3.21 4.29
C GLY A 24 -27.11 -3.35 2.76
N PRO A 25 -27.64 -4.47 2.27
CA PRO A 25 -27.64 -4.80 0.86
C PRO A 25 -28.68 -4.05 0.02
N PHE A 26 -29.44 -3.12 0.58
CA PHE A 26 -30.67 -2.53 0.02
C PHE A 26 -30.46 -1.50 -1.10
N HIS A 27 -29.35 -1.59 -1.84
CA HIS A 27 -28.93 -0.59 -2.82
C HIS A 27 -28.92 -1.16 -4.25
N ASP A 28 -29.30 -0.37 -5.24
CA ASP A 28 -29.32 -0.86 -6.63
C ASP A 28 -27.91 -0.95 -7.26
N TYR A 29 -27.61 -2.08 -7.90
CA TYR A 29 -26.35 -2.31 -8.61
C TYR A 29 -26.11 -1.27 -9.72
N VAL A 30 -27.12 -1.01 -10.56
CA VAL A 30 -26.97 -0.20 -11.79
C VAL A 30 -26.67 1.26 -11.43
N TYR A 31 -27.36 1.80 -10.43
CA TYR A 31 -27.14 3.13 -9.89
C TYR A 31 -25.70 3.28 -9.39
N TRP A 32 -25.25 2.38 -8.53
CA TRP A 32 -23.91 2.45 -7.93
C TRP A 32 -22.80 2.26 -8.97
N TYR A 33 -23.00 1.39 -9.96
CA TYR A 33 -22.07 1.24 -11.07
C TYR A 33 -21.99 2.55 -11.86
N THR A 34 -23.13 3.11 -12.26
CA THR A 34 -23.21 4.32 -13.08
C THR A 34 -22.57 5.52 -12.37
N ALA A 35 -22.89 5.71 -11.08
CA ALA A 35 -22.35 6.80 -10.29
C ALA A 35 -20.83 6.72 -10.12
N ASN A 36 -20.29 5.54 -9.79
CA ASN A 36 -18.85 5.36 -9.61
C ASN A 36 -18.11 5.41 -10.94
N LYS A 37 -18.70 4.85 -12.00
CA LYS A 37 -18.14 4.92 -13.35
C LYS A 37 -18.05 6.37 -13.84
N ALA A 38 -19.04 7.21 -13.55
CA ALA A 38 -18.99 8.64 -13.87
C ALA A 38 -17.84 9.36 -13.15
N LEU A 39 -17.59 9.04 -11.87
CA LEU A 39 -16.44 9.59 -11.13
C LEU A 39 -15.10 9.13 -11.74
N VAL A 40 -15.00 7.85 -12.07
CA VAL A 40 -13.81 7.27 -12.71
C VAL A 40 -13.56 7.91 -14.08
N ASP A 41 -14.59 8.06 -14.91
CA ASP A 41 -14.52 8.66 -16.24
C ASP A 41 -14.14 10.15 -16.17
N ALA A 42 -14.55 10.85 -15.11
CA ALA A 42 -14.13 12.22 -14.83
C ALA A 42 -12.66 12.32 -14.40
N GLY A 43 -11.98 11.20 -14.14
CA GLY A 43 -10.56 11.14 -13.78
C GLY A 43 -10.29 10.95 -12.29
N ALA A 44 -11.29 10.59 -11.48
CA ALA A 44 -11.11 10.39 -10.04
C ALA A 44 -10.05 9.32 -9.75
N LYS A 45 -9.02 9.70 -9.00
CA LYS A 45 -7.96 8.80 -8.53
C LYS A 45 -8.31 8.12 -7.22
N VAL A 46 -9.11 8.78 -6.39
CA VAL A 46 -9.61 8.27 -5.11
C VAL A 46 -11.09 8.60 -5.00
N ILE A 47 -11.90 7.64 -4.57
CA ILE A 47 -13.32 7.81 -4.27
C ILE A 47 -13.50 7.72 -2.76
N SER A 48 -13.91 8.84 -2.16
CA SER A 48 -14.26 8.96 -0.75
C SER A 48 -15.68 8.44 -0.50
N SER A 49 -15.91 7.67 0.57
CA SER A 49 -17.24 7.13 0.90
C SER A 49 -17.46 7.07 2.41
N SER A 50 -17.99 8.18 2.96
CA SER A 50 -18.21 8.42 4.39
C SER A 50 -19.68 8.66 4.73
N TRP A 51 -20.54 7.67 4.50
CA TRP A 51 -21.99 7.81 4.66
C TRP A 51 -22.65 6.59 5.32
N GLY A 52 -23.86 6.84 5.85
CA GLY A 52 -24.85 5.83 6.18
C GLY A 52 -24.82 5.38 7.64
N THR A 53 -25.83 4.59 8.00
CA THR A 53 -25.98 3.98 9.32
C THR A 53 -25.82 2.45 9.27
N PHE A 54 -25.55 1.84 10.41
CA PHE A 54 -25.46 0.39 10.54
C PHE A 54 -26.78 -0.30 10.22
N VAL A 55 -26.74 -1.62 10.00
CA VAL A 55 -27.96 -2.42 9.93
C VAL A 55 -28.38 -2.76 11.37
N SER A 56 -29.57 -2.33 11.77
CA SER A 56 -30.10 -2.58 13.12
C SER A 56 -30.75 -3.95 13.23
N THR A 57 -30.59 -4.58 14.38
CA THR A 57 -31.39 -5.73 14.81
C THR A 57 -32.49 -5.25 15.76
N LEU A 58 -33.56 -6.04 15.93
CA LEU A 58 -34.36 -5.94 17.14
C LEU A 58 -33.45 -6.10 18.37
N ASP A 59 -33.84 -5.51 19.50
CA ASP A 59 -33.10 -5.65 20.76
C ASP A 59 -33.04 -7.14 21.15
N ARG A 60 -31.88 -7.74 20.92
CA ARG A 60 -31.68 -9.19 21.07
C ARG A 60 -31.86 -9.67 22.50
N THR A 61 -31.81 -8.78 23.49
CA THR A 61 -32.08 -9.12 24.90
C THR A 61 -33.57 -9.30 25.19
N ARG A 62 -34.44 -8.75 24.33
CA ARG A 62 -35.89 -8.78 24.46
C ARG A 62 -36.55 -9.69 23.43
N TYR A 63 -36.09 -9.65 22.18
CA TYR A 63 -36.69 -10.39 21.07
C TYR A 63 -35.87 -11.64 20.74
N ASP A 64 -36.56 -12.72 20.36
CA ASP A 64 -35.92 -13.90 19.78
C ASP A 64 -35.55 -13.72 18.30
N GLY A 65 -34.94 -14.74 17.70
CA GLY A 65 -34.53 -14.72 16.29
C GLY A 65 -35.69 -14.68 15.28
N LEU A 66 -36.93 -14.85 15.72
CA LEU A 66 -38.15 -14.72 14.91
C LEU A 66 -38.87 -13.37 15.15
N GLY A 67 -38.35 -12.56 16.07
CA GLY A 67 -38.95 -11.28 16.43
C GLY A 67 -40.09 -11.37 17.43
N ASN A 68 -40.27 -12.51 18.12
CA ASN A 68 -41.22 -12.60 19.23
C ASN A 68 -40.71 -11.79 20.41
N ASP A 69 -41.57 -10.93 20.96
CA ASP A 69 -41.27 -10.14 22.16
C ASP A 69 -41.37 -11.02 23.41
N LEU A 70 -40.23 -11.32 24.04
CA LEU A 70 -40.16 -12.08 25.28
C LEU A 70 -40.21 -11.19 26.53
N GLY A 71 -40.39 -9.88 26.36
CA GLY A 71 -40.32 -8.88 27.42
C GLY A 71 -38.89 -8.40 27.68
N VAL A 72 -38.75 -7.33 28.48
CA VAL A 72 -37.44 -6.75 28.81
C VAL A 72 -36.54 -7.81 29.43
N ASN A 73 -35.35 -8.02 28.83
CA ASN A 73 -34.39 -9.08 29.20
C ASN A 73 -34.93 -10.53 29.09
N GLY A 74 -36.09 -10.74 28.46
CA GLY A 74 -36.73 -12.05 28.34
C GLY A 74 -35.95 -13.05 27.49
N ASN A 75 -35.08 -12.56 26.60
CA ASN A 75 -34.19 -13.39 25.79
C ASN A 75 -32.76 -13.45 26.32
N LEU A 76 -32.41 -12.86 27.46
CA LEU A 76 -31.00 -12.65 27.89
C LEU A 76 -30.12 -13.92 27.90
N ALA A 77 -30.70 -15.09 28.17
CA ALA A 77 -29.98 -16.36 28.20
C ALA A 77 -29.60 -16.90 26.80
N ASN A 78 -30.37 -16.55 25.77
CA ASN A 78 -30.14 -16.94 24.38
C ASN A 78 -29.67 -15.75 23.52
N ALA A 79 -29.90 -14.53 23.97
CA ALA A 79 -29.29 -13.34 23.41
C ALA A 79 -27.80 -13.55 23.51
N TYR A 80 -27.15 -13.73 22.36
CA TYR A 80 -25.71 -13.69 22.27
C TYR A 80 -25.22 -12.49 23.09
N GLN A 81 -24.43 -12.70 24.15
CA GLN A 81 -23.93 -11.61 24.98
C GLN A 81 -22.95 -10.77 24.14
N THR A 82 -23.50 -9.83 23.38
CA THR A 82 -22.75 -8.92 22.51
C THR A 82 -22.38 -7.67 23.29
N GLY A 83 -21.35 -7.80 24.11
CA GLY A 83 -20.53 -6.64 24.44
C GLY A 83 -19.77 -6.18 23.20
N GLY A 84 -19.65 -4.87 23.01
CA GLY A 84 -18.57 -4.36 22.16
C GLY A 84 -17.22 -4.75 22.73
N LYS A 85 -16.19 -4.76 21.90
CA LYS A 85 -14.84 -5.21 22.26
C LYS A 85 -14.37 -4.55 23.56
N ASP A 86 -14.62 -3.25 23.68
CA ASP A 86 -14.18 -2.40 24.77
C ASP A 86 -15.33 -1.95 25.69
N SER A 87 -16.52 -2.54 25.54
CA SER A 87 -17.69 -2.13 26.29
C SER A 87 -17.80 -2.84 27.64
N VAL A 88 -18.00 -2.06 28.70
CA VAL A 88 -18.32 -2.60 30.05
C VAL A 88 -19.75 -3.13 30.16
N SER A 89 -20.61 -2.77 29.22
CA SER A 89 -21.98 -3.29 29.17
C SER A 89 -22.01 -4.60 28.36
N PRO A 90 -22.48 -5.71 28.94
CA PRO A 90 -22.55 -7.01 28.26
C PRO A 90 -23.55 -7.04 27.09
N THR A 91 -24.33 -5.97 26.92
CA THR A 91 -25.39 -5.85 25.92
C THR A 91 -25.31 -4.55 25.12
N ALA A 92 -24.18 -3.82 25.19
CA ALA A 92 -24.03 -2.50 24.57
C ALA A 92 -24.42 -2.45 23.10
N ASN A 93 -24.18 -3.55 22.38
CA ASN A 93 -24.43 -3.65 20.96
C ASN A 93 -25.62 -4.55 20.61
N ALA A 94 -26.56 -4.78 21.54
CA ALA A 94 -27.69 -5.69 21.35
C ALA A 94 -28.62 -5.35 20.16
N SER A 95 -28.59 -4.13 19.64
CA SER A 95 -29.46 -3.67 18.53
C SER A 95 -28.73 -3.46 17.20
N ILE A 96 -27.49 -3.92 17.06
CA ILE A 96 -26.65 -3.75 15.86
C ILE A 96 -26.16 -5.13 15.39
N ILE A 97 -26.05 -5.33 14.07
CA ILE A 97 -25.42 -6.55 13.53
C ILE A 97 -23.98 -6.69 14.08
N PRO A 98 -23.60 -7.87 14.62
CA PRO A 98 -22.25 -8.13 15.09
C PRO A 98 -21.17 -7.92 14.01
N ASN A 99 -19.97 -7.51 14.43
CA ASN A 99 -18.76 -7.51 13.61
C ASN A 99 -17.53 -7.95 14.43
N GLU A 100 -17.72 -8.84 15.40
CA GLU A 100 -16.65 -9.21 16.33
C GLU A 100 -15.75 -10.31 15.76
N TYR A 101 -16.36 -11.26 15.06
CA TYR A 101 -15.69 -12.43 14.52
C TYR A 101 -15.86 -12.53 12.99
N GLN A 102 -15.03 -13.36 12.35
CA GLN A 102 -15.12 -13.62 10.91
C GLN A 102 -16.52 -14.04 10.47
N LYS A 103 -17.18 -14.92 11.24
CA LYS A 103 -18.53 -15.42 10.97
C LYS A 103 -19.58 -14.30 10.86
N ASP A 104 -19.35 -13.18 11.56
CA ASP A 104 -20.28 -12.06 11.59
C ASP A 104 -20.21 -11.21 10.30
N LEU A 105 -18.99 -11.01 9.79
CA LEU A 105 -18.77 -10.40 8.48
C LEU A 105 -19.22 -11.32 7.35
N GLU A 106 -19.00 -12.61 7.51
CA GLU A 106 -19.42 -13.60 6.52
C GLU A 106 -20.95 -13.67 6.41
N TYR A 107 -21.67 -13.56 7.52
CA TYR A 107 -23.13 -13.41 7.47
C TYR A 107 -23.57 -12.20 6.67
N GLN A 108 -22.94 -11.03 6.86
CA GLN A 108 -23.27 -9.85 6.06
C GLN A 108 -22.98 -10.08 4.58
N TYR A 109 -21.84 -10.71 4.24
CA TYR A 109 -21.55 -11.12 2.87
C TYR A 109 -22.63 -12.05 2.30
N PHE A 110 -23.06 -13.07 3.05
CA PHE A 110 -24.15 -13.97 2.64
C PHE A 110 -25.49 -13.25 2.50
N PHE A 111 -25.79 -12.32 3.39
CA PHE A 111 -27.02 -11.54 3.31
C PHE A 111 -27.04 -10.63 2.08
N PHE A 112 -25.88 -10.09 1.69
CA PHE A 112 -25.70 -9.46 0.39
C PHE A 112 -25.95 -10.48 -0.72
N LYS A 113 -25.24 -11.61 -0.77
CA LYS A 113 -25.44 -12.62 -1.81
C LYS A 113 -26.92 -13.04 -1.96
N LYS A 114 -27.62 -13.30 -0.85
CA LYS A 114 -29.05 -13.61 -0.84
C LYS A 114 -29.89 -12.49 -1.46
N SER A 115 -29.66 -11.25 -1.03
CA SER A 115 -30.46 -10.09 -1.47
C SER A 115 -30.34 -9.80 -2.96
N TYR A 116 -29.21 -10.12 -3.60
CA TYR A 116 -29.00 -9.91 -5.05
C TYR A 116 -29.19 -11.17 -5.90
N SER A 117 -29.39 -12.33 -5.28
CA SER A 117 -29.65 -13.60 -5.99
C SER A 117 -31.13 -13.73 -6.36
N LEU A 118 -31.47 -14.68 -7.23
CA LEU A 118 -32.86 -14.93 -7.63
C LEU A 118 -33.75 -15.12 -6.38
N GLY A 119 -34.84 -14.34 -6.29
CA GLY A 119 -35.72 -14.33 -5.12
C GLY A 119 -35.23 -13.44 -3.97
N GLY A 120 -34.24 -12.58 -4.19
CA GLY A 120 -33.85 -11.50 -3.28
C GLY A 120 -34.48 -10.16 -3.67
N GLU A 121 -34.58 -9.24 -2.71
CA GLU A 121 -35.16 -7.90 -2.87
C GLU A 121 -34.46 -7.05 -3.94
N GLN A 122 -33.16 -7.21 -4.09
CA GLN A 122 -32.32 -6.46 -5.02
C GLN A 122 -31.93 -7.29 -6.25
N TYR A 123 -32.67 -8.38 -6.51
CA TYR A 123 -32.41 -9.22 -7.67
C TYR A 123 -32.59 -8.45 -8.97
N ASN A 124 -31.53 -8.41 -9.77
CA ASN A 124 -31.56 -7.88 -11.11
C ASN A 124 -31.20 -8.99 -12.11
N PRO A 125 -32.11 -9.39 -13.03
CA PRO A 125 -31.85 -10.47 -13.97
C PRO A 125 -30.72 -10.18 -14.96
N ASN A 126 -30.37 -8.90 -15.19
CA ASN A 126 -29.23 -8.53 -16.03
C ASN A 126 -27.89 -8.61 -15.28
N TYR A 127 -27.92 -8.63 -13.94
CA TYR A 127 -26.76 -8.65 -13.05
C TYR A 127 -26.98 -9.60 -11.86
N PRO A 128 -27.29 -10.89 -12.12
CA PRO A 128 -27.71 -11.81 -11.06
C PRO A 128 -26.61 -12.02 -10.03
N GLY A 129 -26.92 -11.80 -8.76
CA GLY A 129 -26.00 -12.00 -7.63
C GLY A 129 -24.93 -10.92 -7.46
N LEU A 130 -24.92 -9.87 -8.29
CA LEU A 130 -23.96 -8.76 -8.17
C LEU A 130 -24.51 -7.65 -7.28
N SER A 131 -23.81 -7.37 -6.19
CA SER A 131 -24.18 -6.34 -5.22
C SER A 131 -23.73 -4.94 -5.62
N PHE A 132 -24.24 -3.91 -4.95
CA PHE A 132 -23.72 -2.56 -5.15
C PHE A 132 -22.22 -2.41 -4.81
N MET A 133 -21.66 -3.28 -3.97
CA MET A 133 -20.21 -3.33 -3.72
C MET A 133 -19.47 -3.92 -4.93
N ASP A 134 -20.04 -4.93 -5.58
CA ASP A 134 -19.55 -5.45 -6.86
C ASP A 134 -19.65 -4.39 -7.96
N ALA A 135 -20.69 -3.57 -7.95
CA ALA A 135 -20.85 -2.44 -8.87
C ALA A 135 -19.68 -1.46 -8.76
N ILE A 136 -19.31 -1.10 -7.53
CA ILE A 136 -18.18 -0.19 -7.26
C ILE A 136 -16.86 -0.84 -7.69
N TRP A 137 -16.66 -2.11 -7.34
CA TRP A 137 -15.48 -2.84 -7.78
C TRP A 137 -15.38 -2.92 -9.30
N ASN A 138 -16.48 -3.23 -9.99
CA ASN A 138 -16.55 -3.29 -11.45
C ASN A 138 -16.23 -1.94 -12.11
N ALA A 139 -16.58 -0.82 -11.47
CA ALA A 139 -16.23 0.51 -11.96
C ALA A 139 -14.74 0.85 -11.82
N ILE A 140 -14.06 0.39 -10.75
CA ILE A 140 -12.69 0.81 -10.45
C ILE A 140 -11.60 -0.19 -10.85
N LYS A 141 -11.91 -1.50 -10.96
CA LYS A 141 -10.90 -2.57 -11.06
C LYS A 141 -9.93 -2.48 -12.23
N VAL A 142 -10.31 -1.78 -13.29
CA VAL A 142 -9.48 -1.62 -14.51
C VAL A 142 -8.72 -0.30 -14.57
N THR A 143 -9.09 0.70 -13.76
CA THR A 143 -8.52 2.05 -13.84
C THR A 143 -7.44 2.31 -12.79
N GLY A 144 -7.38 1.47 -11.75
CA GLY A 144 -6.53 1.68 -10.59
C GLY A 144 -7.03 2.77 -9.65
N THR A 145 -8.27 3.25 -9.80
CA THR A 145 -8.90 4.18 -8.85
C THR A 145 -9.05 3.52 -7.49
N VAL A 146 -8.66 4.21 -6.42
CA VAL A 146 -8.76 3.69 -5.05
C VAL A 146 -10.08 4.11 -4.41
N ASN A 147 -10.67 3.24 -3.61
CA ASN A 147 -11.90 3.49 -2.87
C ASN A 147 -11.63 3.50 -1.36
N SER A 148 -11.90 4.61 -0.68
CA SER A 148 -11.69 4.80 0.76
C SER A 148 -13.02 4.88 1.50
N ARG A 149 -13.17 4.13 2.60
CA ARG A 149 -14.44 3.96 3.35
C ARG A 149 -14.26 4.01 4.85
N SER A 150 -15.22 4.60 5.55
CA SER A 150 -15.24 4.61 7.02
C SER A 150 -15.51 3.22 7.60
N ALA A 151 -14.85 2.90 8.72
CA ALA A 151 -14.87 1.58 9.36
C ALA A 151 -16.16 1.27 10.16
N GLY A 152 -16.79 2.29 10.75
CA GLY A 152 -17.97 2.17 11.61
C GLY A 152 -17.74 2.59 13.07
N ASN A 153 -18.83 2.89 13.79
CA ASN A 153 -18.81 3.55 15.10
C ASN A 153 -19.55 2.72 16.17
N ASN A 154 -19.26 1.42 16.29
CA ASN A 154 -20.04 0.51 17.12
C ASN A 154 -19.20 -0.46 17.97
N ASP A 155 -17.94 -0.11 18.28
CA ASP A 155 -17.07 -0.86 19.20
C ASP A 155 -16.93 -2.36 18.83
N TRP A 156 -16.65 -2.63 17.55
CA TRP A 156 -16.42 -3.99 17.07
C TRP A 156 -14.95 -4.22 16.70
N SER A 157 -14.48 -5.46 16.87
CA SER A 157 -13.13 -5.86 16.45
C SER A 157 -12.87 -5.78 14.94
N ASN A 158 -13.91 -5.70 14.09
CA ASN A 158 -13.77 -5.57 12.64
C ASN A 158 -14.60 -4.41 12.10
N PRO A 159 -14.22 -3.83 10.95
CA PRO A 159 -15.03 -2.80 10.31
C PRO A 159 -16.24 -3.46 9.63
N TYR A 160 -17.22 -2.67 9.18
CA TYR A 160 -18.39 -3.21 8.46
C TYR A 160 -18.02 -4.02 7.21
N PHE A 161 -18.94 -4.83 6.68
CA PHE A 161 -18.72 -5.58 5.44
C PHE A 161 -18.19 -4.71 4.28
N ARG A 162 -18.72 -3.50 4.08
CA ARG A 162 -18.32 -2.62 2.97
C ARG A 162 -16.83 -2.25 2.99
N PRO A 163 -16.25 -1.71 4.08
CA PRO A 163 -14.80 -1.52 4.20
C PRO A 163 -14.02 -2.85 4.31
N ALA A 164 -14.63 -3.94 4.79
CA ALA A 164 -14.02 -5.28 4.82
C ALA A 164 -14.15 -6.05 3.50
N TYR A 165 -14.73 -5.47 2.45
CA TYR A 165 -15.03 -6.13 1.18
C TYR A 165 -13.85 -6.91 0.58
N PRO A 166 -12.58 -6.42 0.63
CA PRO A 166 -11.43 -7.20 0.16
C PRO A 166 -11.22 -8.56 0.84
N PHE A 167 -11.76 -8.79 2.04
CA PHE A 167 -11.67 -10.10 2.68
C PHE A 167 -12.39 -11.19 1.87
N PHE A 168 -13.55 -10.85 1.28
CA PHE A 168 -14.36 -11.75 0.45
C PHE A 168 -14.09 -11.58 -1.05
N ASN A 169 -13.47 -10.47 -1.45
CA ASN A 169 -13.01 -10.20 -2.80
C ASN A 169 -11.55 -9.72 -2.81
N PRO A 170 -10.57 -10.63 -2.64
CA PRO A 170 -9.17 -10.27 -2.40
C PRO A 170 -8.49 -9.54 -3.56
N TRP A 171 -9.03 -9.66 -4.77
CA TRP A 171 -8.57 -8.88 -5.93
C TRP A 171 -8.78 -7.37 -5.76
N ALA A 172 -9.69 -6.95 -4.89
CA ALA A 172 -9.94 -5.54 -4.59
C ALA A 172 -8.96 -4.95 -3.57
N GLU A 173 -8.14 -5.76 -2.90
CA GLU A 173 -7.35 -5.33 -1.76
C GLU A 173 -6.42 -4.15 -2.08
N ASN A 174 -5.77 -4.17 -3.23
CA ASN A 174 -4.84 -3.11 -3.66
C ASN A 174 -5.52 -1.78 -4.03
N GLN A 175 -6.86 -1.74 -4.09
CA GLN A 175 -7.65 -0.56 -4.45
C GLN A 175 -8.63 -0.13 -3.35
N PHE A 176 -8.56 -0.69 -2.16
CA PHE A 176 -9.47 -0.35 -1.05
C PHE A 176 -8.71 0.19 0.16
N ILE A 177 -9.31 1.15 0.85
CA ILE A 177 -8.84 1.66 2.14
C ILE A 177 -10.02 1.64 3.12
N ALA A 178 -9.87 0.96 4.24
CA ALA A 178 -10.75 1.05 5.40
C ALA A 178 -10.19 2.08 6.38
N VAL A 179 -11.02 2.99 6.88
CA VAL A 179 -10.57 4.13 7.68
C VAL A 179 -11.21 4.12 9.07
N GLY A 180 -10.36 3.91 10.07
CA GLY A 180 -10.68 4.05 11.47
C GLY A 180 -10.58 5.45 12.00
N GLY A 181 -11.20 5.68 13.16
CA GLY A 181 -11.09 6.93 13.90
C GLY A 181 -10.10 6.82 15.04
N VAL A 182 -9.37 7.90 15.29
CA VAL A 182 -8.56 8.13 16.49
C VAL A 182 -8.76 9.55 17.00
N GLN A 183 -8.63 9.71 18.31
CA GLN A 183 -8.49 11.01 18.93
C GLN A 183 -7.07 11.53 18.73
N PRO A 184 -6.87 12.71 18.13
CA PRO A 184 -5.57 13.36 18.10
C PRO A 184 -5.06 13.73 19.49
N PRO A 185 -3.73 13.89 19.67
CA PRO A 185 -3.15 14.43 20.88
C PRO A 185 -3.84 15.71 21.36
N THR A 186 -4.02 15.82 22.67
CA THR A 186 -4.51 17.00 23.37
C THR A 186 -3.47 17.46 24.39
N ALA A 187 -3.66 18.63 25.00
CA ALA A 187 -2.78 19.11 26.06
C ALA A 187 -2.74 18.18 27.29
N THR A 188 -3.83 17.44 27.55
CA THR A 188 -3.95 16.50 28.69
C THR A 188 -3.51 15.09 28.33
N ASN A 189 -3.57 14.74 27.05
CA ASN A 189 -3.16 13.44 26.54
C ASN A 189 -2.29 13.67 25.30
N PRO A 190 -0.96 13.69 25.43
CA PRO A 190 -0.08 13.96 24.31
C PRO A 190 -0.07 12.83 23.26
N GLU A 191 -0.83 11.75 23.46
CA GLU A 191 -0.90 10.59 22.58
C GLU A 191 -2.15 10.52 21.70
N TYR A 192 -1.97 9.98 20.48
CA TYR A 192 -3.11 9.51 19.69
C TYR A 192 -3.81 8.39 20.46
N THR A 193 -5.13 8.49 20.62
CA THR A 193 -5.89 7.56 21.44
C THR A 193 -6.96 6.87 20.62
N LYS A 194 -7.01 5.53 20.69
CA LYS A 194 -8.13 4.78 20.13
C LYS A 194 -9.37 5.04 20.97
N GLN A 195 -10.49 5.33 20.31
CA GLN A 195 -11.78 5.51 20.98
C GLN A 195 -12.54 4.19 20.96
N TYR A 196 -13.07 3.78 22.12
CA TYR A 196 -13.79 2.51 22.27
C TYR A 196 -14.99 2.41 21.34
N GLN A 197 -15.65 3.52 21.01
CA GLN A 197 -16.83 3.51 20.15
C GLN A 197 -16.52 3.19 18.68
N TYR A 198 -15.27 3.16 18.23
CA TYR A 198 -14.97 2.94 16.81
C TYR A 198 -14.61 1.50 16.52
N ASN A 199 -15.07 1.01 15.38
CA ASN A 199 -14.67 -0.29 14.88
C ASN A 199 -13.16 -0.33 14.65
N GLU A 200 -12.59 -1.51 14.77
CA GLU A 200 -11.16 -1.76 14.64
C GLU A 200 -10.80 -2.37 13.28
N ALA A 201 -9.49 -2.54 13.04
CA ALA A 201 -9.01 -3.02 11.76
C ALA A 201 -9.32 -4.51 11.54
N GLY A 202 -9.11 -5.34 12.58
CA GLY A 202 -9.40 -6.77 12.57
C GLY A 202 -8.88 -7.47 11.31
N LEU A 203 -9.77 -8.19 10.64
CA LEU A 203 -9.48 -8.89 9.38
C LEU A 203 -9.08 -7.97 8.22
N ALA A 204 -9.35 -6.66 8.32
CA ALA A 204 -9.00 -5.66 7.33
C ALA A 204 -7.64 -4.98 7.55
N LYS A 205 -6.83 -5.39 8.55
CA LYS A 205 -5.58 -4.72 8.94
C LYS A 205 -4.66 -4.35 7.77
N TRP A 206 -4.58 -5.17 6.72
CA TRP A 206 -3.71 -4.96 5.56
C TRP A 206 -4.15 -3.82 4.62
N TRP A 207 -5.42 -3.41 4.69
CA TRP A 207 -5.97 -2.30 3.93
C TRP A 207 -6.63 -1.24 4.83
N TYR A 208 -6.20 -1.16 6.09
CA TYR A 208 -6.78 -0.27 7.08
C TYR A 208 -5.78 0.78 7.55
N VAL A 209 -6.24 2.01 7.70
CA VAL A 209 -5.51 3.10 8.38
C VAL A 209 -6.40 3.74 9.44
N SER A 210 -5.78 4.39 10.41
CA SER A 210 -6.46 5.16 11.43
C SER A 210 -6.23 6.64 11.20
N ALA A 211 -7.26 7.48 11.23
CA ALA A 211 -7.12 8.91 11.00
C ALA A 211 -7.85 9.75 12.07
N PRO A 212 -7.40 10.99 12.30
CA PRO A 212 -8.09 11.96 13.17
C PRO A 212 -9.60 11.99 12.94
N SER A 213 -10.37 11.72 13.99
CA SER A 213 -11.84 11.60 13.91
C SER A 213 -12.61 12.50 14.85
N THR A 214 -11.94 13.22 15.76
CA THR A 214 -12.62 14.01 16.78
C THR A 214 -12.42 15.49 16.56
N ASN A 215 -13.49 16.27 16.67
CA ASN A 215 -13.49 17.72 16.47
C ASN A 215 -12.86 18.12 15.12
N VAL A 216 -13.16 17.37 14.06
CA VAL A 216 -12.70 17.70 12.72
C VAL A 216 -13.52 18.88 12.21
N LEU A 217 -12.85 20.03 12.08
CA LEU A 217 -13.46 21.28 11.62
C LEU A 217 -14.03 21.08 10.20
N SER A 218 -15.35 21.18 10.06
CA SER A 218 -16.10 20.94 8.82
C SER A 218 -17.09 22.09 8.50
N LEU A 219 -17.46 22.28 7.24
CA LEU A 219 -18.48 23.28 6.87
C LEU A 219 -19.87 22.77 7.30
N GLY A 220 -20.70 23.67 7.84
CA GLY A 220 -22.08 23.33 8.19
C GLY A 220 -22.96 23.20 6.94
N SER A 221 -23.88 22.24 6.92
CA SER A 221 -24.81 22.06 5.79
C SER A 221 -25.83 23.19 5.63
N SER A 222 -25.95 24.08 6.61
CA SER A 222 -26.90 25.20 6.65
C SER A 222 -26.28 26.55 6.24
N SER A 223 -24.97 26.61 5.95
CA SER A 223 -24.30 27.86 5.60
C SER A 223 -22.97 27.62 4.88
N ASP A 224 -22.68 28.44 3.87
CA ASP A 224 -21.43 28.38 3.10
C ASP A 224 -20.20 28.92 3.85
N ILE A 225 -20.40 29.55 5.02
CA ILE A 225 -19.32 30.16 5.82
C ILE A 225 -19.27 29.64 7.25
N ALA A 226 -20.36 29.08 7.78
CA ALA A 226 -20.38 28.59 9.14
C ALA A 226 -19.61 27.27 9.25
N THR A 227 -18.79 27.18 10.28
CA THR A 227 -18.02 25.97 10.61
C THR A 227 -18.69 25.20 11.74
N THR A 228 -18.62 23.89 11.69
CA THR A 228 -19.03 22.96 12.74
C THR A 228 -17.90 21.96 13.03
N ASN A 229 -18.01 21.20 14.12
CA ASN A 229 -17.11 20.10 14.44
C ASN A 229 -17.82 18.78 14.17
N PHE A 230 -17.18 17.90 13.40
CA PHE A 230 -17.71 16.58 13.09
C PHE A 230 -16.86 15.49 13.77
N GLY A 231 -17.53 14.38 14.11
CA GLY A 231 -16.97 13.28 14.88
C GLY A 231 -17.22 11.92 14.22
N GLY A 232 -16.35 10.94 14.49
CA GLY A 232 -16.53 9.55 14.07
C GLY A 232 -15.67 9.13 12.88
N THR A 233 -15.75 7.85 12.51
CA THR A 233 -15.01 7.30 11.36
C THR A 233 -15.37 7.98 10.03
N SER A 234 -16.58 8.54 9.92
CA SER A 234 -16.99 9.38 8.77
C SER A 234 -16.23 10.71 8.69
N ALA A 235 -15.73 11.24 9.80
CA ALA A 235 -14.84 12.41 9.83
C ALA A 235 -13.39 12.04 9.48
N ALA A 236 -12.95 10.83 9.87
CA ALA A 236 -11.60 10.32 9.59
C ALA A 236 -11.39 9.95 8.12
N GLN A 237 -12.39 9.38 7.46
CA GLN A 237 -12.33 8.96 6.07
C GLN A 237 -11.91 10.09 5.09
N PRO A 238 -12.49 11.31 5.13
CA PRO A 238 -12.02 12.41 4.29
C PRO A 238 -10.64 12.94 4.70
N VAL A 239 -10.20 12.76 5.96
CA VAL A 239 -8.83 13.11 6.38
C VAL A 239 -7.81 12.22 5.66
N ASP A 240 -8.04 10.90 5.66
CA ASP A 240 -7.24 9.92 4.90
C ASP A 240 -7.21 10.25 3.39
N THR A 241 -8.38 10.50 2.80
CA THR A 241 -8.47 10.84 1.38
C THR A 241 -7.76 12.16 1.06
N GLY A 242 -7.78 13.13 1.98
CA GLY A 242 -7.01 14.36 1.88
C GLY A 242 -5.49 14.11 1.89
N VAL A 243 -4.99 13.26 2.79
CA VAL A 243 -3.58 12.85 2.81
C VAL A 243 -3.20 12.19 1.48
N MET A 244 -4.01 11.27 0.99
CA MET A 244 -3.78 10.62 -0.30
C MET A 244 -3.78 11.61 -1.47
N GLY A 245 -4.63 12.64 -1.44
CA GLY A 245 -4.64 13.72 -2.43
C GLY A 245 -3.33 14.53 -2.45
N VAL A 246 -2.78 14.86 -1.27
CA VAL A 246 -1.47 15.52 -1.16
C VAL A 246 -0.36 14.62 -1.71
N LEU A 247 -0.34 13.33 -1.34
CA LEU A 247 0.68 12.40 -1.84
C LEU A 247 0.59 12.18 -3.36
N LEU A 248 -0.62 12.09 -3.92
CA LEU A 248 -0.83 12.03 -5.37
C LEU A 248 -0.25 13.25 -6.09
N SER A 249 -0.29 14.43 -5.47
CA SER A 249 0.32 15.64 -6.03
C SER A 249 1.85 15.61 -5.97
N ARG A 250 2.42 15.04 -4.90
CA ARG A 250 3.88 14.88 -4.71
C ARG A 250 4.50 13.86 -5.66
N TYR A 251 3.76 12.81 -6.03
CA TYR A 251 4.25 11.71 -6.85
C TYR A 251 3.52 11.63 -8.20
N PRO A 252 3.77 12.56 -9.14
CA PRO A 252 3.08 12.56 -10.44
C PRO A 252 3.34 11.30 -11.26
N ASN A 253 4.51 10.66 -11.06
CA ASN A 253 4.94 9.42 -11.70
C ASN A 253 4.32 8.14 -11.07
N MET A 254 3.64 8.25 -9.92
CA MET A 254 2.93 7.12 -9.31
C MET A 254 1.45 7.12 -9.70
N ASN A 255 0.86 5.92 -9.79
CA ASN A 255 -0.58 5.77 -9.85
C ASN A 255 -1.21 5.74 -8.43
N ALA A 256 -2.53 5.74 -8.33
CA ALA A 256 -3.22 5.80 -7.03
C ALA A 256 -2.97 4.56 -6.15
N MET A 257 -2.79 3.38 -6.75
CA MET A 257 -2.48 2.16 -6.00
C MET A 257 -1.08 2.24 -5.37
N GLN A 258 -0.10 2.74 -6.12
CA GLN A 258 1.26 2.98 -5.63
C GLN A 258 1.30 4.03 -4.52
N VAL A 259 0.54 5.13 -4.68
CA VAL A 259 0.43 6.15 -3.62
C VAL A 259 -0.27 5.62 -2.38
N ARG A 260 -1.27 4.74 -2.52
CA ARG A 260 -1.91 4.05 -1.40
C ARG A 260 -0.90 3.16 -0.65
N GLU A 261 -0.11 2.37 -1.36
CA GLU A 261 0.95 1.55 -0.73
C GLU A 261 2.00 2.43 -0.04
N LEU A 262 2.40 3.54 -0.67
CA LEU A 262 3.30 4.52 -0.06
C LEU A 262 2.70 5.04 1.25
N MET A 263 1.44 5.52 1.22
CA MET A 263 0.75 6.05 2.40
C MET A 263 0.70 5.03 3.55
N PHE A 264 0.47 3.75 3.25
CA PHE A 264 0.46 2.69 4.25
C PHE A 264 1.84 2.41 4.81
N THR A 265 2.85 2.26 3.94
CA THR A 265 4.20 1.88 4.35
C THR A 265 4.96 3.02 5.04
N THR A 266 4.49 4.25 4.87
CA THR A 266 4.98 5.43 5.60
C THR A 266 4.08 5.82 6.77
N ALA A 267 3.00 5.10 7.05
CA ALA A 267 2.14 5.40 8.18
C ALA A 267 2.91 5.31 9.51
N ASN A 268 2.55 6.18 10.43
CA ASN A 268 3.18 6.34 11.72
C ASN A 268 2.46 5.50 12.78
N ASN A 269 3.25 4.77 13.55
CA ASN A 269 2.82 4.00 14.72
C ASN A 269 3.50 4.48 16.02
N LYS A 270 4.13 5.67 15.98
CA LYS A 270 4.94 6.24 17.05
C LYS A 270 4.47 7.63 17.48
N MET A 271 4.73 7.94 18.72
CA MET A 271 4.61 9.23 19.36
C MET A 271 5.73 10.19 18.95
N THR A 272 5.59 11.47 19.27
CA THR A 272 6.57 12.52 18.95
C THR A 272 7.91 12.35 19.66
N ASP A 273 7.95 11.59 20.75
CA ASP A 273 9.17 11.19 21.47
C ASP A 273 9.84 9.92 20.87
N GLY A 274 9.30 9.40 19.76
CA GLY A 274 9.82 8.21 19.06
C GLY A 274 9.39 6.89 19.68
N VAL A 275 8.66 6.92 20.79
CA VAL A 275 8.10 5.74 21.44
C VAL A 275 6.85 5.30 20.68
N ARG A 276 6.53 4.00 20.60
CA ARG A 276 5.31 3.53 19.89
C ARG A 276 4.05 4.15 20.50
N PHE A 277 2.88 4.04 19.83
CA PHE A 277 1.58 4.22 20.48
C PHE A 277 1.44 3.17 21.61
N LEU A 278 2.14 3.41 22.71
CA LEU A 278 2.32 2.45 23.79
C LEU A 278 1.09 2.38 24.67
N GLY A 279 0.16 3.33 24.54
CA GLY A 279 -0.95 3.44 25.47
C GLY A 279 -0.39 3.42 26.89
N THR A 280 0.70 4.16 27.15
CA THR A 280 1.31 4.21 28.48
C THR A 280 0.28 4.81 29.45
N GLY A 281 -0.48 3.92 30.12
CA GLY A 281 -1.62 4.27 30.96
C GLY A 281 -2.98 4.38 30.23
N GLN A 282 -3.07 4.11 28.92
CA GLN A 282 -4.34 4.12 28.19
C GLN A 282 -4.95 2.73 28.12
N THR A 283 -6.14 2.59 28.67
CA THR A 283 -6.94 1.39 28.62
C THR A 283 -8.31 1.70 28.06
N SER A 284 -8.94 0.70 27.48
CA SER A 284 -10.34 0.77 27.13
C SER A 284 -11.20 0.87 28.40
N PRO A 285 -12.51 1.18 28.29
CA PRO A 285 -13.42 1.15 29.43
C PRO A 285 -13.41 -0.17 30.22
N THR A 286 -13.09 -1.31 29.58
CA THR A 286 -12.96 -2.62 30.23
C THR A 286 -11.58 -2.88 30.86
N GLY A 287 -10.66 -1.91 30.79
CA GLY A 287 -9.29 -2.03 31.29
C GLY A 287 -8.33 -2.75 30.33
N GLN A 288 -8.78 -3.12 29.13
CA GLN A 288 -7.92 -3.75 28.12
C GLN A 288 -6.93 -2.72 27.56
N SER A 289 -5.72 -3.16 27.26
CA SER A 289 -4.73 -2.29 26.61
C SER A 289 -5.21 -1.93 25.20
N ILE A 290 -5.08 -0.65 24.86
CA ILE A 290 -5.29 -0.15 23.49
C ILE A 290 -3.97 0.06 22.74
N ALA A 291 -2.86 -0.41 23.32
CA ALA A 291 -1.53 -0.23 22.76
C ALA A 291 -1.38 -0.90 21.39
N TRP A 292 -0.45 -0.37 20.60
CA TRP A 292 0.03 -1.02 19.39
C TRP A 292 0.79 -2.30 19.73
N THR A 293 0.42 -3.43 19.13
CA THR A 293 0.98 -4.75 19.42
C THR A 293 1.83 -5.33 18.27
N ALA A 294 1.60 -4.91 17.03
CA ALA A 294 2.35 -5.43 15.89
C ALA A 294 3.84 -4.99 15.90
N PRO A 295 4.78 -5.79 15.36
CA PRO A 295 6.15 -5.34 15.09
C PRO A 295 6.22 -4.07 14.19
N ASP A 296 7.38 -3.40 14.18
CA ASP A 296 7.54 -2.19 13.34
C ASP A 296 7.50 -2.61 11.87
N GLY A 297 6.81 -1.81 11.04
CA GLY A 297 6.60 -2.12 9.64
C GLY A 297 5.47 -3.11 9.35
N LEU A 298 4.72 -3.58 10.35
CA LEU A 298 3.56 -4.46 10.15
C LEU A 298 2.27 -3.80 10.62
N PRO A 299 1.12 -4.01 9.94
CA PRO A 299 -0.16 -3.48 10.41
C PRO A 299 -0.69 -4.23 11.65
N ASP A 300 -1.35 -3.50 12.54
CA ASP A 300 -1.92 -3.96 13.81
C ASP A 300 -3.43 -4.27 13.70
N LEU A 301 -3.93 -5.18 14.53
CA LEU A 301 -5.35 -5.58 14.55
C LEU A 301 -6.30 -4.47 15.02
N ARG A 302 -5.86 -3.55 15.88
CA ARG A 302 -6.67 -2.42 16.35
C ARG A 302 -6.53 -1.19 15.46
N TRP A 303 -5.32 -0.97 14.95
CA TRP A 303 -4.90 0.30 14.32
C TRP A 303 -4.73 0.22 12.79
N GLY A 304 -4.62 -0.98 12.22
CA GLY A 304 -4.18 -1.18 10.83
C GLY A 304 -2.73 -0.72 10.66
N TRP A 305 -2.43 -0.04 9.55
CA TRP A 305 -1.11 0.54 9.29
C TRP A 305 -0.73 1.70 10.21
N GLY A 306 -1.67 2.22 11.01
CA GLY A 306 -1.46 3.39 11.87
C GLY A 306 -1.95 4.68 11.22
N ILE A 307 -1.32 5.79 11.58
CA ILE A 307 -1.74 7.14 11.14
C ILE A 307 -1.03 7.52 9.85
N PRO A 308 -1.73 7.84 8.75
CA PRO A 308 -1.10 8.37 7.56
C PRO A 308 -0.21 9.59 7.89
N ASP A 309 1.07 9.51 7.52
CA ASP A 309 2.08 10.50 7.88
C ASP A 309 2.60 11.19 6.63
N LEU A 310 2.22 12.46 6.45
CA LEU A 310 2.70 13.27 5.33
C LEU A 310 4.18 13.59 5.44
N ASN A 311 4.71 13.80 6.65
CA ASN A 311 6.11 14.14 6.84
C ASN A 311 7.00 12.99 6.35
N LYS A 312 6.67 11.75 6.71
CA LYS A 312 7.38 10.57 6.18
C LYS A 312 7.01 10.27 4.72
N GLY A 313 5.73 10.45 4.37
CA GLY A 313 5.19 10.21 3.03
C GLY A 313 5.77 11.11 1.93
N MET A 314 6.41 12.24 2.26
CA MET A 314 7.08 13.11 1.26
C MET A 314 8.39 12.54 0.71
N TYR A 315 8.95 11.47 1.32
CA TYR A 315 10.32 10.99 1.08
C TYR A 315 10.40 9.58 0.46
N GLY A 316 9.38 9.15 -0.27
CA GLY A 316 9.31 7.86 -0.97
C GLY A 316 8.62 6.75 -0.16
N PRO A 317 8.51 5.52 -0.71
CA PRO A 317 7.92 4.38 -0.01
C PRO A 317 8.69 4.00 1.26
N GLY A 318 8.02 3.41 2.26
CA GLY A 318 8.71 2.80 3.40
C GLY A 318 9.02 1.32 3.20
N GLN A 319 8.26 0.65 2.33
CA GLN A 319 8.38 -0.77 1.98
C GLN A 319 7.81 -1.01 0.59
N PHE A 320 8.15 -2.15 -0.01
CA PHE A 320 7.43 -2.66 -1.18
C PHE A 320 6.49 -3.80 -0.77
N LEU A 321 5.18 -3.63 -1.04
CA LEU A 321 4.16 -4.65 -0.77
C LEU A 321 3.90 -5.55 -1.99
N SER A 322 4.56 -5.24 -3.10
CA SER A 322 4.57 -5.99 -4.35
C SER A 322 5.75 -5.50 -5.21
N PRO A 323 6.10 -6.18 -6.32
CA PRO A 323 7.03 -5.63 -7.31
C PRO A 323 6.63 -4.22 -7.76
N MET A 324 7.51 -3.24 -7.54
CA MET A 324 7.26 -1.85 -7.87
C MET A 324 7.82 -1.52 -9.26
N THR A 325 6.96 -1.06 -10.17
CA THR A 325 7.41 -0.44 -11.43
C THR A 325 7.27 1.08 -11.34
N TYR A 326 8.38 1.80 -11.27
CA TYR A 326 8.40 3.26 -11.23
C TYR A 326 8.70 3.84 -12.61
N ASN A 327 7.65 4.33 -13.28
CA ASN A 327 7.74 4.93 -14.60
C ASN A 327 7.88 6.46 -14.50
N MET A 328 9.10 6.96 -14.63
CA MET A 328 9.38 8.39 -14.55
C MET A 328 9.24 9.09 -15.91
N ASN A 329 7.99 9.24 -16.36
CA ASN A 329 7.65 9.87 -17.65
C ASN A 329 6.97 11.25 -17.52
N LYS A 330 6.71 11.73 -16.30
CA LYS A 330 6.08 13.05 -16.06
C LYS A 330 7.03 14.01 -15.36
N ALA A 331 7.52 13.66 -14.17
CA ALA A 331 8.52 14.46 -13.47
C ALA A 331 9.93 13.93 -13.79
N PRO A 332 10.88 14.81 -14.17
CA PRO A 332 12.21 14.40 -14.63
C PRO A 332 13.15 13.99 -13.50
N LEU A 333 12.89 14.40 -12.26
CA LEU A 333 13.67 14.08 -11.07
C LEU A 333 12.74 13.72 -9.92
N ASP A 334 13.12 12.70 -9.15
CA ASP A 334 12.50 12.36 -7.87
C ASP A 334 13.56 11.79 -6.93
N VAL A 335 13.32 11.95 -5.62
CA VAL A 335 14.25 11.57 -4.56
C VAL A 335 13.50 10.79 -3.50
N TRP A 336 13.98 9.58 -3.21
CA TRP A 336 13.47 8.73 -2.14
C TRP A 336 14.53 8.61 -1.05
N SER A 337 14.19 9.06 0.15
CA SER A 337 15.10 9.11 1.31
C SER A 337 14.65 8.23 2.46
N ASN A 338 13.47 7.63 2.37
CA ASN A 338 13.06 6.59 3.30
C ASN A 338 13.88 5.31 3.08
N ASN A 339 14.15 4.60 4.17
CA ASN A 339 14.68 3.24 4.12
C ASN A 339 13.59 2.30 3.64
N ILE A 340 13.78 1.64 2.49
CA ILE A 340 12.78 0.74 1.91
C ILE A 340 13.06 -0.69 2.34
N SER A 341 12.11 -1.34 3.02
CA SER A 341 12.23 -2.75 3.45
C SER A 341 11.21 -3.69 2.80
N GLN A 342 11.32 -4.99 3.11
CA GLN A 342 10.42 -6.05 2.65
C GLN A 342 9.68 -6.77 3.80
N ILE A 343 9.69 -6.20 5.01
CA ILE A 343 9.17 -6.85 6.23
C ILE A 343 7.69 -7.22 6.06
N ALA A 344 6.88 -6.28 5.60
CA ALA A 344 5.44 -6.45 5.42
C ALA A 344 5.08 -7.49 4.36
N ILE A 345 5.75 -7.49 3.20
CA ILE A 345 5.42 -8.44 2.15
C ILE A 345 5.77 -9.88 2.55
N LYS A 346 6.83 -10.07 3.35
CA LYS A 346 7.19 -11.38 3.90
C LYS A 346 6.24 -11.83 5.00
N ALA A 347 5.81 -10.94 5.89
CA ALA A 347 4.76 -11.27 6.86
C ALA A 347 3.45 -11.64 6.15
N ARG A 348 3.07 -10.89 5.12
CA ARG A 348 1.87 -11.20 4.33
C ARG A 348 2.00 -12.53 3.59
N GLN A 349 3.17 -12.85 3.05
CA GLN A 349 3.44 -14.16 2.45
C GLN A 349 3.21 -15.30 3.45
N GLN A 350 3.70 -15.16 4.68
CA GLN A 350 3.52 -16.16 5.72
C GLN A 350 2.04 -16.36 6.07
N GLU A 351 1.30 -15.27 6.26
CA GLU A 351 -0.15 -15.33 6.55
C GLU A 351 -0.94 -15.98 5.40
N ASP A 352 -0.68 -15.58 4.16
CA ASP A 352 -1.36 -16.13 2.98
C ASP A 352 -1.06 -17.63 2.80
N LEU A 353 0.21 -18.05 2.97
CA LEU A 353 0.59 -19.47 2.86
C LEU A 353 -0.01 -20.31 3.99
N ALA A 354 -0.04 -19.79 5.22
CA ALA A 354 -0.66 -20.47 6.35
C ALA A 354 -2.18 -20.64 6.13
N TRP A 355 -2.85 -19.59 5.66
CA TRP A 355 -4.27 -19.65 5.32
C TRP A 355 -4.54 -20.67 4.20
N LEU A 356 -3.73 -20.65 3.13
CA LEU A 356 -3.89 -21.57 1.99
C LEU A 356 -3.68 -23.03 2.41
N ALA A 357 -2.70 -23.31 3.28
CA ALA A 357 -2.47 -24.65 3.82
C ALA A 357 -3.64 -25.11 4.72
N GLY A 358 -4.16 -24.21 5.57
CA GLY A 358 -5.35 -24.45 6.36
C GLY A 358 -6.57 -24.79 5.51
N TYR A 359 -6.83 -24.01 4.46
CA TYR A 359 -7.93 -24.27 3.55
C TYR A 359 -7.76 -25.59 2.78
N LYS A 360 -6.55 -25.89 2.28
CA LYS A 360 -6.28 -27.16 1.57
C LYS A 360 -6.49 -28.39 2.47
N SER A 361 -6.21 -28.28 3.77
CA SER A 361 -6.33 -29.41 4.71
C SER A 361 -7.75 -29.61 5.25
N GLN A 362 -8.48 -28.53 5.53
CA GLN A 362 -9.78 -28.59 6.21
C GLN A 362 -10.96 -28.22 5.30
N GLY A 363 -10.72 -27.76 4.08
CA GLY A 363 -11.74 -27.20 3.20
C GLY A 363 -12.46 -26.01 3.86
N ILE A 364 -13.76 -25.87 3.59
CA ILE A 364 -14.55 -24.76 4.12
C ILE A 364 -14.71 -24.77 5.66
N ALA A 365 -14.39 -25.90 6.32
CA ALA A 365 -14.39 -25.97 7.78
C ALA A 365 -13.30 -25.10 8.41
N TYR A 366 -12.24 -24.74 7.66
CA TYR A 366 -11.18 -23.85 8.14
C TYR A 366 -11.69 -22.47 8.56
N ALA A 367 -12.79 -21.99 7.97
CA ALA A 367 -13.42 -20.71 8.34
C ALA A 367 -14.15 -20.75 9.70
N GLY A 368 -14.25 -21.93 10.33
CA GLY A 368 -14.89 -22.10 11.63
C GLY A 368 -16.41 -22.18 11.57
N GLU A 369 -17.06 -21.83 12.68
CA GLU A 369 -18.52 -21.84 12.80
C GLU A 369 -19.20 -20.78 11.92
N TYR A 370 -20.49 -20.96 11.66
CA TYR A 370 -21.32 -19.95 11.00
C TYR A 370 -21.93 -18.98 12.02
N SER A 371 -22.37 -17.82 11.53
CA SER A 371 -23.20 -16.90 12.31
C SER A 371 -24.49 -17.58 12.79
N PRO A 372 -25.05 -17.20 13.95
CA PRO A 372 -26.36 -17.67 14.40
C PRO A 372 -27.51 -17.46 13.41
N ASN A 373 -27.39 -16.53 12.46
CA ASN A 373 -28.40 -16.30 11.42
C ASN A 373 -28.29 -17.25 10.21
N VAL A 374 -27.31 -18.16 10.20
CA VAL A 374 -27.31 -19.32 9.30
C VAL A 374 -28.10 -20.45 9.94
N LEU A 375 -29.04 -21.04 9.20
CA LEU A 375 -29.83 -22.17 9.66
C LEU A 375 -28.94 -23.38 9.94
N ASN A 376 -29.32 -24.19 10.91
CA ASN A 376 -28.68 -25.48 11.16
C ASN A 376 -28.86 -26.42 9.96
N PRO A 377 -28.06 -27.50 9.85
CA PRO A 377 -28.19 -28.47 8.75
C PRO A 377 -29.58 -29.12 8.64
N ASP A 378 -30.31 -29.21 9.75
CA ASP A 378 -31.69 -29.72 9.82
C ASP A 378 -32.76 -28.65 9.50
N GLY A 379 -32.35 -27.44 9.13
CA GLY A 379 -33.22 -26.30 8.84
C GLY A 379 -33.71 -25.53 10.07
N THR A 380 -33.34 -25.96 11.28
CA THR A 380 -33.75 -25.27 12.51
C THR A 380 -32.96 -23.98 12.73
N LEU A 381 -33.56 -23.03 13.46
CA LEU A 381 -32.93 -21.77 13.80
C LEU A 381 -31.97 -21.94 14.99
N ASN A 382 -30.82 -21.28 14.94
CA ASN A 382 -29.94 -21.20 16.10
C ASN A 382 -30.65 -20.42 17.22
N LYS A 383 -30.54 -20.88 18.47
CA LYS A 383 -31.13 -20.18 19.62
C LYS A 383 -30.58 -18.76 19.81
N HIS A 384 -29.37 -18.46 19.32
CA HIS A 384 -28.75 -17.14 19.36
C HIS A 384 -29.01 -16.29 18.10
N ALA A 385 -29.88 -16.75 17.18
CA ALA A 385 -30.25 -15.98 16.01
C ALA A 385 -30.91 -14.66 16.40
N PHE A 386 -30.81 -13.68 15.50
CA PHE A 386 -31.40 -12.37 15.65
C PHE A 386 -32.28 -12.01 14.45
N MET A 387 -33.05 -10.94 14.62
CA MET A 387 -33.95 -10.43 13.59
C MET A 387 -33.55 -9.00 13.19
N LEU A 388 -33.44 -8.73 11.88
CA LEU A 388 -33.17 -7.38 11.37
C LEU A 388 -34.42 -6.49 11.48
N GLN A 389 -34.26 -5.29 12.02
CA GLN A 389 -35.37 -4.38 12.24
C GLN A 389 -35.93 -3.81 10.92
N ALA A 390 -35.04 -3.47 9.98
CA ALA A 390 -35.41 -2.75 8.76
C ALA A 390 -36.33 -3.55 7.82
N ILE A 391 -36.29 -4.88 7.86
CA ILE A 391 -37.02 -5.74 6.92
C ILE A 391 -38.44 -6.08 7.37
N LEU A 392 -38.78 -5.82 8.65
CA LEU A 392 -40.10 -6.16 9.21
C LEU A 392 -41.23 -5.36 8.57
N ALA A 393 -40.98 -4.07 8.32
CA ALA A 393 -41.96 -3.15 7.75
C ALA A 393 -41.82 -2.99 6.24
N ASP A 394 -40.90 -3.74 5.60
CA ASP A 394 -40.67 -3.63 4.17
C ASP A 394 -41.75 -4.37 3.38
N ASN A 395 -42.54 -3.63 2.61
CA ASN A 395 -43.67 -4.18 1.85
C ASN A 395 -43.23 -5.19 0.79
N TYR A 396 -42.04 -5.03 0.21
CA TYR A 396 -41.53 -5.95 -0.80
C TYR A 396 -41.11 -7.26 -0.14
N ILE A 397 -40.38 -7.19 0.98
CA ILE A 397 -39.99 -8.38 1.74
C ILE A 397 -41.21 -9.13 2.28
N GLN A 398 -42.22 -8.41 2.77
CA GLN A 398 -43.50 -8.98 3.20
C GLN A 398 -44.16 -9.78 2.07
N ALA A 399 -44.22 -9.22 0.86
CA ALA A 399 -44.77 -9.91 -0.30
C ALA A 399 -43.92 -11.13 -0.71
N LEU A 400 -42.59 -10.97 -0.70
CA LEU A 400 -41.64 -11.99 -1.13
C LEU A 400 -41.63 -13.22 -0.22
N THR A 401 -41.88 -13.03 1.07
CA THR A 401 -41.94 -14.11 2.07
C THR A 401 -43.35 -14.63 2.34
N GLY A 402 -44.37 -14.10 1.66
CA GLY A 402 -45.77 -14.47 1.91
C GLY A 402 -46.26 -14.08 3.31
N GLY A 403 -45.78 -12.96 3.85
CA GLY A 403 -46.13 -12.44 5.17
C GLY A 403 -45.22 -12.94 6.31
N HIS A 404 -44.06 -13.54 5.99
CA HIS A 404 -43.09 -14.08 6.94
C HIS A 404 -41.70 -13.42 6.82
N PRO A 405 -41.60 -12.08 6.97
CA PRO A 405 -40.34 -11.35 6.80
C PRO A 405 -39.25 -11.79 7.77
N GLU A 406 -39.62 -12.41 8.90
CA GLU A 406 -38.72 -12.95 9.93
C GLU A 406 -37.78 -14.06 9.44
N LEU A 407 -38.11 -14.65 8.28
CA LEU A 407 -37.30 -15.69 7.64
C LEU A 407 -36.36 -15.12 6.56
N TYR A 408 -36.52 -13.85 6.17
CA TYR A 408 -35.78 -13.27 5.05
C TYR A 408 -34.30 -13.03 5.35
N ASP A 409 -33.95 -12.66 6.58
CA ASP A 409 -32.55 -12.47 7.01
C ASP A 409 -31.88 -13.78 7.47
N LYS A 410 -32.55 -14.92 7.36
CA LYS A 410 -31.98 -16.24 7.67
C LYS A 410 -31.33 -16.82 6.43
N ILE A 411 -30.11 -17.34 6.58
CA ILE A 411 -29.35 -17.93 5.47
C ILE A 411 -29.53 -19.45 5.50
N PRO A 412 -30.06 -20.07 4.42
CA PRO A 412 -30.10 -21.52 4.32
C PRO A 412 -28.70 -22.14 4.44
N TYR A 413 -28.58 -23.25 5.17
CA TYR A 413 -27.29 -23.90 5.42
C TYR A 413 -26.55 -24.24 4.12
N GLN A 414 -27.27 -24.79 3.13
CA GLN A 414 -26.68 -25.17 1.85
C GLN A 414 -26.13 -23.96 1.08
N ASP A 415 -26.82 -22.82 1.10
CA ASP A 415 -26.37 -21.59 0.46
C ASP A 415 -25.12 -21.05 1.17
N ALA A 416 -25.09 -21.09 2.51
CA ALA A 416 -23.92 -20.71 3.30
C ALA A 416 -22.70 -21.60 3.00
N GLN A 417 -22.88 -22.90 2.79
CA GLN A 417 -21.80 -23.79 2.35
C GLN A 417 -21.28 -23.42 0.97
N ASN A 418 -22.19 -23.17 0.02
CA ASN A 418 -21.85 -22.82 -1.35
C ASN A 418 -21.11 -21.48 -1.44
N TRP A 419 -21.64 -20.43 -0.81
CA TRP A 419 -21.03 -19.10 -0.83
C TRP A 419 -19.74 -19.05 -0.01
N ARG A 420 -19.63 -19.82 1.09
CA ARG A 420 -18.35 -19.97 1.80
C ARG A 420 -17.29 -20.55 0.88
N LYS A 421 -17.63 -21.63 0.19
CA LYS A 421 -16.72 -22.26 -0.77
C LYS A 421 -16.30 -21.27 -1.87
N GLU A 422 -17.25 -20.51 -2.40
CA GLU A 422 -17.02 -19.50 -3.44
C GLU A 422 -15.94 -18.49 -3.04
N TRP A 423 -16.10 -17.79 -1.90
CA TRP A 423 -15.12 -16.77 -1.49
C TRP A 423 -13.78 -17.39 -1.07
N MET A 424 -13.78 -18.58 -0.46
CA MET A 424 -12.54 -19.27 -0.08
C MET A 424 -11.76 -19.77 -1.30
N ASP A 425 -12.43 -20.30 -2.32
CA ASP A 425 -11.81 -20.66 -3.60
C ASP A 425 -11.21 -19.42 -4.27
N ALA A 426 -11.93 -18.29 -4.28
CA ALA A 426 -11.44 -17.04 -4.84
C ALA A 426 -10.18 -16.53 -4.10
N ARG A 427 -10.13 -16.66 -2.77
CA ARG A 427 -8.95 -16.34 -1.97
C ARG A 427 -7.78 -17.29 -2.23
N ALA A 428 -8.04 -18.58 -2.35
CA ALA A 428 -7.02 -19.55 -2.73
C ALA A 428 -6.42 -19.23 -4.11
N ALA A 429 -7.26 -18.90 -5.09
CA ALA A 429 -6.84 -18.51 -6.43
C ALA A 429 -6.02 -17.21 -6.44
N TYR A 430 -6.41 -16.21 -5.65
CA TYR A 430 -5.64 -14.98 -5.48
C TYR A 430 -4.24 -15.24 -4.91
N ILE A 431 -4.15 -16.02 -3.84
CA ILE A 431 -2.86 -16.38 -3.22
C ILE A 431 -1.99 -17.16 -4.22
N GLN A 432 -2.58 -18.14 -4.92
CA GLN A 432 -1.87 -18.91 -5.94
C GLN A 432 -1.34 -17.99 -7.06
N SER A 433 -2.15 -17.03 -7.52
CA SER A 433 -1.70 -16.03 -8.49
C SER A 433 -0.53 -15.20 -7.98
N LYS A 434 -0.48 -14.83 -6.69
CA LYS A 434 0.68 -14.13 -6.12
C LYS A 434 1.93 -14.98 -6.11
N ILE A 435 1.81 -16.29 -5.86
CA ILE A 435 2.93 -17.24 -5.91
C ILE A 435 3.43 -17.37 -7.35
N ASP A 436 2.54 -17.67 -8.29
CA ASP A 436 2.87 -17.96 -9.68
C ASP A 436 3.52 -16.76 -10.39
N ASN A 437 3.12 -15.54 -10.01
CA ASN A 437 3.66 -14.29 -10.56
C ASN A 437 4.77 -13.66 -9.71
N GLY A 438 5.27 -14.35 -8.67
CA GLY A 438 6.38 -13.86 -7.85
C GLY A 438 6.08 -12.57 -7.07
N LEU A 439 4.82 -12.28 -6.76
CA LEU A 439 4.38 -11.00 -6.16
C LEU A 439 4.73 -10.85 -4.68
N TYR A 440 5.37 -11.85 -4.06
CA TYR A 440 5.92 -11.77 -2.69
C TYR A 440 7.40 -11.38 -2.66
N THR A 441 8.00 -11.12 -3.81
CA THR A 441 9.38 -10.64 -3.92
C THR A 441 9.34 -9.14 -4.12
N ALA A 442 9.75 -8.39 -3.09
CA ALA A 442 9.96 -6.94 -3.20
C ALA A 442 11.05 -6.67 -4.24
N SER A 443 10.76 -5.84 -5.24
CA SER A 443 11.69 -5.51 -6.32
C SER A 443 11.34 -4.13 -6.90
N LEU A 444 12.30 -3.50 -7.58
CA LEU A 444 12.10 -2.21 -8.24
C LEU A 444 12.46 -2.30 -9.73
N VAL A 445 11.55 -1.87 -10.60
CA VAL A 445 11.85 -1.57 -12.00
C VAL A 445 11.79 -0.07 -12.19
N LYS A 446 12.94 0.54 -12.45
CA LYS A 446 13.05 1.95 -12.83
C LYS A 446 13.02 2.08 -14.35
N GLN A 447 12.01 2.78 -14.86
CA GLN A 447 11.85 3.04 -16.29
C GLN A 447 11.47 4.50 -16.56
N GLY A 448 11.32 4.85 -17.84
CA GLY A 448 11.10 6.22 -18.28
C GLY A 448 12.36 7.09 -18.20
N PRO A 449 12.37 8.26 -18.86
CA PRO A 449 13.57 9.07 -19.05
C PRO A 449 14.09 9.77 -17.79
N GLY A 450 13.27 9.92 -16.75
CA GLY A 450 13.66 10.66 -15.55
C GLY A 450 14.72 9.98 -14.66
N THR A 451 15.21 10.72 -13.68
CA THR A 451 16.22 10.32 -12.69
C THR A 451 15.57 10.05 -11.34
N LEU A 452 15.77 8.84 -10.81
CA LEU A 452 15.45 8.52 -9.41
C LEU A 452 16.73 8.53 -8.58
N VAL A 453 16.78 9.32 -7.51
CA VAL A 453 17.86 9.28 -6.51
C VAL A 453 17.35 8.56 -5.26
N MET A 454 18.06 7.53 -4.82
CA MET A 454 17.76 6.79 -3.60
C MET A 454 18.84 7.04 -2.56
N THR A 455 18.48 7.70 -1.45
CA THR A 455 19.43 8.09 -0.40
C THR A 455 19.25 7.31 0.91
N GLY A 456 18.15 6.54 1.03
CA GLY A 456 17.91 5.68 2.20
C GLY A 456 18.70 4.36 2.15
N ASP A 457 18.75 3.68 3.28
CA ASP A 457 19.35 2.35 3.43
C ASP A 457 18.31 1.27 3.17
N ASN A 458 18.31 0.76 1.94
CA ASN A 458 17.29 -0.15 1.45
C ASN A 458 17.67 -1.61 1.73
N THR A 459 16.73 -2.34 2.33
CA THR A 459 16.93 -3.71 2.85
C THR A 459 16.11 -4.76 2.11
N TYR A 460 15.38 -4.37 1.05
CA TYR A 460 14.76 -5.35 0.16
C TYR A 460 15.83 -6.07 -0.67
N GLU A 461 15.64 -7.37 -0.88
CA GLU A 461 16.67 -8.25 -1.45
C GLU A 461 16.40 -8.58 -2.92
N GLY A 462 15.17 -8.38 -3.40
CA GLY A 462 14.83 -8.65 -4.79
C GLY A 462 15.51 -7.68 -5.75
N LEU A 463 15.59 -8.12 -7.01
CA LEU A 463 16.35 -7.43 -8.06
C LEU A 463 15.82 -6.01 -8.32
N THR A 464 16.73 -5.05 -8.41
CA THR A 464 16.44 -3.73 -8.99
C THR A 464 16.86 -3.70 -10.44
N THR A 465 15.93 -3.35 -11.35
CA THR A 465 16.17 -3.30 -12.79
C THR A 465 16.08 -1.87 -13.30
N VAL A 466 17.11 -1.42 -14.02
CA VAL A 466 17.19 -0.11 -14.65
C VAL A 466 16.97 -0.25 -16.15
N GLU A 467 15.73 -0.05 -16.57
CA GLU A 467 15.29 -0.15 -17.97
C GLU A 467 15.47 1.18 -18.72
N GLY A 468 15.42 2.32 -18.02
CA GLY A 468 15.58 3.63 -18.65
C GLY A 468 15.77 4.79 -17.68
N GLY A 469 16.23 5.91 -18.22
CA GLY A 469 16.60 7.11 -17.45
C GLY A 469 17.82 6.85 -16.57
N LYS A 470 17.86 7.48 -15.38
CA LYS A 470 18.93 7.26 -14.40
C LYS A 470 18.38 6.75 -13.08
N LEU A 471 19.07 5.81 -12.45
CA LEU A 471 18.95 5.46 -11.04
C LEU A 471 20.27 5.82 -10.35
N SER A 472 20.23 6.69 -9.34
CA SER A 472 21.40 7.02 -8.51
C SER A 472 21.24 6.42 -7.12
N ILE A 473 22.20 5.59 -6.70
CA ILE A 473 22.27 5.07 -5.33
C ILE A 473 23.23 5.93 -4.52
N ASN A 474 22.70 6.62 -3.51
CA ASN A 474 23.43 7.53 -2.62
C ASN A 474 23.28 7.19 -1.13
N GLY A 475 22.51 6.14 -0.82
CA GLY A 475 22.53 5.43 0.47
C GLY A 475 23.03 4.00 0.25
N ALA A 476 22.42 3.02 0.92
CA ALA A 476 22.68 1.60 0.69
C ALA A 476 21.53 0.90 -0.06
N ASN A 477 21.84 -0.15 -0.81
CA ASN A 477 20.87 -1.04 -1.43
C ASN A 477 21.30 -2.50 -1.32
N ALA A 478 20.55 -3.29 -0.55
CA ALA A 478 20.88 -4.70 -0.31
C ALA A 478 20.77 -5.57 -1.57
N GLY A 479 19.68 -5.44 -2.32
CA GLY A 479 19.43 -6.22 -3.54
C GLY A 479 20.45 -5.97 -4.66
N SER A 480 20.61 -6.96 -5.54
CA SER A 480 21.41 -6.79 -6.76
C SER A 480 20.75 -5.83 -7.74
N ILE A 481 21.53 -5.26 -8.67
CA ILE A 481 21.04 -4.34 -9.71
C ILE A 481 21.39 -4.85 -11.11
N ALA A 482 20.39 -4.89 -12.00
CA ALA A 482 20.56 -5.14 -13.43
C ALA A 482 20.29 -3.88 -14.25
N VAL A 483 21.14 -3.57 -15.23
CA VAL A 483 21.05 -2.38 -16.08
C VAL A 483 20.82 -2.79 -17.54
N HIS A 484 19.57 -2.71 -17.99
CA HIS A 484 19.12 -3.18 -19.30
C HIS A 484 19.03 -2.08 -20.36
N GLY A 485 18.96 -0.80 -19.98
CA GLY A 485 18.86 0.28 -20.97
C GLY A 485 19.09 1.70 -20.44
N GLY A 486 19.00 1.91 -19.12
CA GLY A 486 19.29 3.21 -18.50
C GLY A 486 20.71 3.34 -17.96
N ASN A 487 20.87 4.30 -17.05
CA ASN A 487 22.11 4.61 -16.36
C ASN A 487 21.98 4.28 -14.87
N LEU A 488 22.94 3.52 -14.33
CA LEU A 488 23.11 3.37 -12.89
C LEU A 488 24.25 4.27 -12.45
N GLY A 489 24.03 5.14 -11.47
CA GLY A 489 25.08 5.98 -10.90
C GLY A 489 24.93 6.17 -9.39
N GLY A 490 25.47 7.27 -8.90
CA GLY A 490 25.52 7.56 -7.47
C GLY A 490 26.85 7.16 -6.84
N SER A 491 26.99 7.45 -5.55
CA SER A 491 28.20 7.22 -4.77
C SER A 491 27.96 6.44 -3.47
N GLY A 492 26.88 5.67 -3.45
CA GLY A 492 26.46 4.85 -2.30
C GLY A 492 26.99 3.43 -2.37
N ILE A 493 26.26 2.53 -1.72
CA ILE A 493 26.62 1.11 -1.57
C ILE A 493 25.54 0.24 -2.21
N VAL A 494 25.97 -0.76 -2.98
CA VAL A 494 25.13 -1.85 -3.46
C VAL A 494 25.69 -3.15 -2.88
N ASP A 495 25.04 -3.74 -1.88
CA ASP A 495 25.59 -4.95 -1.23
C ASP A 495 25.57 -6.16 -2.16
N GLY A 496 24.59 -6.20 -3.06
CA GLY A 496 24.46 -7.21 -4.11
C GLY A 496 25.46 -7.06 -5.25
N SER A 497 25.24 -7.82 -6.33
CA SER A 497 26.01 -7.68 -7.57
C SER A 497 25.41 -6.61 -8.49
N ILE A 498 26.23 -6.08 -9.40
CA ILE A 498 25.77 -5.23 -10.51
C ILE A 498 26.02 -5.97 -11.83
N ASP A 499 24.98 -6.07 -12.66
CA ASP A 499 25.07 -6.61 -14.03
C ASP A 499 24.62 -5.55 -15.05
N VAL A 500 25.54 -5.07 -15.87
CA VAL A 500 25.29 -4.08 -16.93
C VAL A 500 25.16 -4.81 -18.26
N VAL A 501 23.92 -5.11 -18.65
CA VAL A 501 23.62 -5.90 -19.84
C VAL A 501 23.71 -5.06 -21.12
N ARG A 502 23.07 -3.89 -21.15
CA ARG A 502 23.07 -2.96 -22.31
C ARG A 502 23.10 -1.46 -21.96
N GLY A 503 22.94 -1.11 -20.69
CA GLY A 503 22.97 0.29 -20.24
C GLY A 503 24.36 0.77 -19.85
N VAL A 504 24.41 1.78 -18.97
CA VAL A 504 25.66 2.41 -18.53
C VAL A 504 25.79 2.37 -17.01
N LEU A 505 26.93 1.94 -16.51
CA LEU A 505 27.37 2.19 -15.13
C LEU A 505 28.20 3.48 -15.10
N GLN A 506 27.67 4.50 -14.45
CA GLN A 506 28.21 5.85 -14.35
C GLN A 506 28.34 6.24 -12.88
N PRO A 507 29.38 5.74 -12.16
CA PRO A 507 29.58 6.06 -10.75
C PRO A 507 29.73 7.55 -10.53
N GLY A 508 29.46 7.97 -9.30
CA GLY A 508 29.55 9.34 -8.85
C GLY A 508 28.20 10.05 -8.80
N PHE A 509 28.20 11.10 -8.00
CA PHE A 509 27.10 12.01 -7.77
C PHE A 509 27.66 13.42 -7.63
N THR A 510 27.36 14.26 -8.60
CA THR A 510 27.95 15.60 -8.72
C THR A 510 27.39 16.59 -7.71
N ALA A 511 28.07 17.71 -7.50
CA ALA A 511 27.58 18.78 -6.63
C ALA A 511 26.29 19.41 -7.19
N GLU A 512 26.17 19.48 -8.52
CA GLU A 512 24.98 19.93 -9.22
C GLU A 512 23.81 18.99 -9.01
N GLU A 513 24.01 17.67 -9.17
CA GLU A 513 22.96 16.68 -8.88
C GLU A 513 22.53 16.69 -7.42
N ALA A 514 23.47 16.88 -6.50
CA ALA A 514 23.18 17.03 -5.08
C ALA A 514 22.34 18.28 -4.81
N ALA A 515 22.71 19.42 -5.40
CA ALA A 515 21.95 20.66 -5.28
C ALA A 515 20.53 20.51 -5.84
N ASP A 516 20.36 19.89 -7.01
CA ASP A 516 19.05 19.66 -7.62
C ASP A 516 18.17 18.74 -6.75
N ALA A 517 18.73 17.63 -6.26
CA ALA A 517 18.01 16.69 -5.39
C ALA A 517 17.63 17.31 -4.03
N GLN A 518 18.45 18.22 -3.50
CA GLN A 518 18.21 18.93 -2.24
C GLN A 518 16.93 19.78 -2.27
N HIS A 519 16.45 20.21 -3.43
CA HIS A 519 15.21 21.00 -3.53
C HIS A 519 13.95 20.18 -3.23
N LEU A 520 14.04 18.85 -3.30
CA LEU A 520 12.91 17.94 -3.10
C LEU A 520 12.85 17.36 -1.68
N ILE A 521 13.93 17.49 -0.91
CA ILE A 521 14.04 16.90 0.41
C ILE A 521 14.76 17.78 1.44
N GLN A 522 14.55 17.51 2.73
CA GLN A 522 15.23 18.24 3.82
C GLN A 522 16.51 17.56 4.34
N VAL A 523 16.95 16.47 3.72
CA VAL A 523 18.17 15.74 4.12
C VAL A 523 19.33 16.18 3.24
N VAL A 524 20.49 16.46 3.83
CA VAL A 524 21.71 16.83 3.09
C VAL A 524 22.20 15.63 2.29
N ILE A 525 22.29 15.76 0.97
CA ILE A 525 22.90 14.75 0.09
C ILE A 525 24.31 15.21 -0.26
N ALA A 526 25.32 14.46 0.16
CA ALA A 526 26.70 14.78 -0.18
C ALA A 526 27.01 14.31 -1.62
N PRO A 527 27.72 15.12 -2.42
CA PRO A 527 28.34 14.62 -3.63
C PRO A 527 29.40 13.58 -3.28
N GLY A 528 29.69 12.69 -4.23
CA GLY A 528 30.65 11.63 -4.03
C GLY A 528 31.10 11.04 -5.36
N ASN A 529 32.21 10.33 -5.33
CA ASN A 529 32.88 9.84 -6.54
C ASN A 529 32.86 8.32 -6.68
N VAL A 530 32.73 7.58 -5.58
CA VAL A 530 32.92 6.12 -5.56
C VAL A 530 31.58 5.44 -5.37
N LEU A 531 31.25 4.49 -6.23
CA LEU A 531 30.16 3.54 -6.00
C LEU A 531 30.76 2.23 -5.46
N THR A 532 30.34 1.81 -4.27
CA THR A 532 30.80 0.57 -3.64
C THR A 532 29.86 -0.59 -3.95
N VAL A 533 30.40 -1.77 -4.22
CA VAL A 533 29.66 -2.97 -4.60
C VAL A 533 30.13 -4.17 -3.78
N GLY A 534 29.25 -4.77 -2.98
CA GLY A 534 29.59 -5.95 -2.18
C GLY A 534 29.70 -7.24 -3.01
N GLY A 535 29.03 -7.30 -4.16
CA GLY A 535 29.06 -8.43 -5.08
C GLY A 535 30.00 -8.27 -6.27
N ASP A 536 29.79 -9.11 -7.29
CA ASP A 536 30.48 -9.00 -8.57
C ASP A 536 29.97 -7.78 -9.37
N VAL A 537 30.84 -7.18 -10.18
CA VAL A 537 30.47 -6.20 -11.20
C VAL A 537 30.71 -6.80 -12.57
N ARG A 538 29.63 -7.01 -13.34
CA ARG A 538 29.68 -7.57 -14.68
C ARG A 538 29.28 -6.52 -15.70
N ILE A 539 30.16 -6.29 -16.66
CA ILE A 539 29.92 -5.40 -17.80
C ILE A 539 29.81 -6.27 -19.04
N GLY A 540 28.57 -6.59 -19.43
CA GLY A 540 28.29 -7.37 -20.61
C GLY A 540 28.74 -6.67 -21.88
N ARG A 541 28.86 -7.43 -22.99
CA ARG A 541 29.38 -6.93 -24.28
C ARG A 541 28.67 -5.69 -24.83
N ALA A 542 27.39 -5.52 -24.52
CA ALA A 542 26.62 -4.34 -24.93
C ALA A 542 26.49 -3.28 -23.82
N GLY A 543 26.97 -3.58 -22.61
CA GLY A 543 27.02 -2.67 -21.49
C GLY A 543 28.22 -1.72 -21.57
N LYS A 544 28.15 -0.64 -20.79
CA LYS A 544 29.19 0.40 -20.76
C LYS A 544 29.53 0.81 -19.34
N VAL A 545 30.75 1.30 -19.15
CA VAL A 545 31.17 2.04 -17.96
C VAL A 545 31.59 3.45 -18.39
N ALA A 546 31.10 4.47 -17.69
CA ALA A 546 31.47 5.86 -17.94
C ALA A 546 32.09 6.48 -16.69
N ALA A 547 33.33 6.95 -16.79
CA ALA A 547 34.03 7.63 -15.69
C ALA A 547 34.35 9.09 -16.05
N THR A 548 34.15 9.98 -15.09
CA THR A 548 34.52 11.40 -15.17
C THR A 548 35.79 11.65 -14.37
N VAL A 549 36.74 12.38 -14.94
CA VAL A 549 38.02 12.77 -14.32
C VAL A 549 38.16 14.27 -14.34
N ARG A 550 38.21 14.88 -13.16
CA ARG A 550 38.36 16.33 -12.96
C ARG A 550 39.77 16.68 -12.50
N SER A 551 40.41 15.81 -11.73
CA SER A 551 41.82 15.92 -11.35
C SER A 551 42.40 14.55 -10.97
N ALA A 552 43.69 14.53 -10.59
CA ALA A 552 44.35 13.33 -10.07
C ALA A 552 43.71 12.73 -8.80
N ASN A 553 42.94 13.53 -8.05
CA ASN A 553 42.29 13.12 -6.80
C ASN A 553 40.77 13.27 -6.84
N ASP A 554 40.22 13.71 -7.97
CA ASP A 554 38.79 13.94 -8.15
C ASP A 554 38.35 13.29 -9.46
N TYR A 555 37.91 12.04 -9.34
CA TYR A 555 37.42 11.23 -10.43
C TYR A 555 36.48 10.15 -9.91
N THR A 556 35.55 9.73 -10.75
CA THR A 556 34.55 8.73 -10.38
C THR A 556 35.09 7.31 -10.56
N SER A 557 34.75 6.40 -9.65
CA SER A 557 35.25 5.02 -9.68
C SER A 557 34.28 4.02 -9.09
N VAL A 558 34.54 2.73 -9.32
CA VAL A 558 33.78 1.61 -8.73
C VAL A 558 34.72 0.76 -7.89
N GLU A 559 34.32 0.46 -6.66
CA GLU A 559 35.03 -0.47 -5.79
C GLU A 559 34.14 -1.68 -5.52
N ALA A 560 34.56 -2.86 -5.98
CA ALA A 560 33.85 -4.11 -5.78
C ALA A 560 34.61 -5.03 -4.80
N ASP A 561 33.90 -5.65 -3.88
CA ASP A 561 34.45 -6.76 -3.08
C ASP A 561 34.50 -8.06 -3.91
N GLY A 562 33.57 -8.21 -4.86
CA GLY A 562 33.54 -9.31 -5.82
C GLY A 562 34.46 -9.13 -7.03
N ASN A 563 34.26 -9.99 -8.02
CA ASN A 563 35.04 -10.00 -9.26
C ASN A 563 34.57 -8.91 -10.22
N LEU A 564 35.51 -8.34 -10.97
CA LEU A 564 35.20 -7.56 -12.17
C LEU A 564 35.20 -8.49 -13.39
N VAL A 565 34.07 -8.56 -14.10
CA VAL A 565 33.95 -9.27 -15.37
C VAL A 565 33.69 -8.26 -16.47
N LEU A 566 34.66 -8.04 -17.36
CA LEU A 566 34.69 -6.92 -18.29
C LEU A 566 34.69 -7.43 -19.75
N ASP A 567 33.62 -7.16 -20.49
CA ASP A 567 33.51 -7.42 -21.93
C ASP A 567 32.99 -6.21 -22.74
N GLY A 568 32.45 -5.18 -22.06
CA GLY A 568 31.77 -4.04 -22.68
C GLY A 568 32.67 -2.82 -22.97
N GLU A 569 32.04 -1.68 -23.25
CA GLU A 569 32.72 -0.43 -23.62
C GLU A 569 33.13 0.40 -22.39
N PHE A 570 34.28 1.08 -22.46
CA PHE A 570 34.68 2.08 -21.48
C PHE A 570 34.72 3.48 -22.08
N ILE A 571 34.06 4.42 -21.42
CA ILE A 571 33.96 5.82 -21.79
C ILE A 571 34.65 6.65 -20.71
N LEU A 572 35.55 7.54 -21.13
CA LEU A 572 36.27 8.44 -20.25
C LEU A 572 35.99 9.89 -20.63
N ASP A 573 35.47 10.65 -19.67
CA ASP A 573 35.26 12.09 -19.78
C ASP A 573 36.31 12.83 -18.93
N VAL A 574 37.17 13.61 -19.57
CA VAL A 574 38.25 14.36 -18.91
C VAL A 574 37.90 15.84 -18.91
N GLN A 575 37.63 16.38 -17.73
CA GLN A 575 37.14 17.75 -17.54
C GLN A 575 38.21 18.70 -16.99
N GLY A 576 39.35 18.18 -16.54
CA GLY A 576 40.42 18.96 -15.97
C GLY A 576 41.81 18.51 -16.41
N SER A 577 42.82 19.26 -15.94
CA SER A 577 44.21 19.00 -16.32
C SER A 577 44.82 17.87 -15.52
N LEU A 578 45.51 16.97 -16.21
CA LEU A 578 46.24 15.85 -15.61
C LEU A 578 47.74 15.97 -15.86
N ALA A 579 48.53 15.69 -14.83
CA ALA A 579 49.98 15.64 -14.96
C ALA A 579 50.43 14.32 -15.60
N GLN A 580 51.54 14.36 -16.33
CA GLN A 580 52.19 13.14 -16.77
C GLN A 580 52.57 12.26 -15.56
N GLY A 581 52.30 10.97 -15.65
CA GLY A 581 52.51 10.00 -14.59
C GLY A 581 51.36 9.87 -13.60
N THR A 582 50.29 10.69 -13.69
CA THR A 582 49.08 10.47 -12.88
C THR A 582 48.49 9.10 -13.17
N VAL A 583 48.24 8.32 -12.10
CA VAL A 583 47.59 7.01 -12.16
C VAL A 583 46.19 7.13 -11.56
N LEU A 584 45.17 6.78 -12.36
CA LEU A 584 43.77 6.80 -11.95
C LEU A 584 43.30 5.35 -11.77
N THR A 585 42.70 5.00 -10.62
CA THR A 585 42.13 3.67 -10.39
C THR A 585 40.63 3.72 -10.63
N ILE A 586 40.19 3.34 -11.83
CA ILE A 586 38.79 3.52 -12.25
C ILE A 586 37.88 2.43 -11.69
N MET A 587 38.38 1.20 -11.64
CA MET A 587 37.66 0.09 -11.02
C MET A 587 38.63 -0.76 -10.22
N LYS A 588 38.15 -1.31 -9.11
CA LYS A 588 38.88 -2.26 -8.28
C LYS A 588 37.97 -3.44 -7.91
N GLY A 589 38.52 -4.64 -7.89
CA GLY A 589 37.81 -5.86 -7.49
C GLY A 589 38.69 -6.84 -6.71
N SER A 590 38.15 -8.00 -6.35
CA SER A 590 38.94 -9.12 -5.83
C SER A 590 39.67 -9.91 -6.93
N SER A 591 39.16 -9.87 -8.15
CA SER A 591 39.86 -10.32 -9.36
C SER A 591 39.32 -9.61 -10.60
N ILE A 592 40.05 -9.71 -11.72
CA ILE A 592 39.60 -9.21 -13.02
C ILE A 592 39.57 -10.36 -14.03
N LYS A 593 38.45 -10.51 -14.71
CA LYS A 593 38.29 -11.40 -15.87
C LYS A 593 37.89 -10.58 -17.09
N GLY A 594 38.67 -10.70 -18.16
CA GLY A 594 38.44 -9.97 -19.41
C GLY A 594 39.08 -8.58 -19.41
N SER A 595 38.69 -7.75 -20.37
CA SER A 595 39.12 -6.36 -20.54
C SER A 595 38.01 -5.60 -21.26
N PHE A 596 38.00 -4.27 -21.13
CA PHE A 596 37.07 -3.47 -21.92
C PHE A 596 37.33 -3.63 -23.42
N ASP A 597 36.27 -3.53 -24.25
CA ASP A 597 36.36 -3.69 -25.69
C ASP A 597 37.44 -2.78 -26.28
N LYS A 598 38.33 -3.37 -27.08
CA LYS A 598 39.49 -2.71 -27.73
C LYS A 598 40.50 -2.04 -26.78
N LEU A 599 40.41 -2.29 -25.48
CA LEU A 599 41.34 -1.79 -24.47
C LEU A 599 42.04 -2.95 -23.75
N PRO A 600 42.87 -3.77 -24.44
CA PRO A 600 43.64 -4.81 -23.77
C PRO A 600 44.72 -4.23 -22.85
N GLU A 601 45.32 -5.10 -22.03
CA GLU A 601 46.48 -4.75 -21.18
C GLU A 601 47.58 -4.01 -21.98
N ASN A 602 48.18 -2.98 -21.36
CA ASN A 602 49.21 -2.12 -21.95
C ASN A 602 48.78 -1.26 -23.15
N ARG A 603 47.48 -1.23 -23.51
CA ARG A 603 47.00 -0.40 -24.61
C ARG A 603 47.32 1.07 -24.37
N ALA A 604 47.93 1.72 -25.36
CA ALA A 604 47.99 3.17 -25.47
C ALA A 604 46.67 3.68 -26.07
N TRP A 605 45.96 4.51 -25.32
CA TRP A 605 44.63 4.98 -25.66
C TRP A 605 44.57 6.50 -25.58
N GLN A 606 44.36 7.14 -26.74
CA GLN A 606 44.22 8.58 -26.84
C GLN A 606 42.75 8.97 -26.68
N THR A 607 42.43 9.73 -25.64
CA THR A 607 41.08 10.24 -25.36
C THR A 607 41.17 11.47 -24.46
N GLY A 608 40.17 12.36 -24.49
CA GLY A 608 40.10 13.52 -23.59
C GLY A 608 41.31 14.46 -23.64
N GLY A 609 42.06 14.51 -24.75
CA GLY A 609 43.27 15.33 -24.87
C GLY A 609 44.55 14.71 -24.26
N TYR A 610 44.51 13.44 -23.86
CA TYR A 610 45.65 12.75 -23.25
C TYR A 610 45.90 11.39 -23.92
N LEU A 611 47.14 10.92 -23.83
CA LEU A 611 47.49 9.54 -24.10
C LEU A 611 47.57 8.78 -22.77
N PHE A 612 46.73 7.77 -22.59
CA PHE A 612 46.73 6.90 -21.41
C PHE A 612 47.35 5.55 -21.72
N ARG A 613 48.00 4.95 -20.74
CA ARG A 613 48.31 3.51 -20.71
C ARG A 613 47.33 2.79 -19.79
N VAL A 614 46.62 1.80 -20.33
CA VAL A 614 45.66 0.96 -19.60
C VAL A 614 46.38 -0.21 -18.93
N SER A 615 46.02 -0.54 -17.69
CA SER A 615 46.45 -1.77 -17.02
C SER A 615 45.33 -2.38 -16.16
N TYR A 616 45.30 -3.71 -16.08
CA TYR A 616 44.38 -4.58 -15.35
C TYR A 616 45.09 -5.37 -14.24
N LEU A 617 46.32 -4.96 -13.88
CA LEU A 617 47.12 -5.62 -12.84
C LEU A 617 46.62 -5.28 -11.43
N ASN A 618 47.00 -6.12 -10.45
CA ASN A 618 46.67 -5.92 -9.04
C ASN A 618 45.16 -5.81 -8.76
N ASN A 619 44.36 -6.51 -9.57
CA ASN A 619 42.89 -6.50 -9.50
C ASN A 619 42.27 -5.11 -9.67
N SER A 620 42.95 -4.20 -10.37
CA SER A 620 42.50 -2.84 -10.62
C SER A 620 42.58 -2.49 -12.11
N VAL A 621 41.56 -1.79 -12.60
CA VAL A 621 41.63 -1.09 -13.89
C VAL A 621 42.23 0.28 -13.66
N THR A 622 43.45 0.48 -14.15
CA THR A 622 44.19 1.74 -13.97
C THR A 622 44.50 2.41 -15.31
N LEU A 623 44.47 3.75 -15.30
CA LEU A 623 44.86 4.59 -16.42
C LEU A 623 46.04 5.47 -15.99
N THR A 624 47.18 5.30 -16.66
CA THR A 624 48.37 6.13 -16.42
C THR A 624 48.50 7.17 -17.52
N VAL A 625 48.54 8.45 -17.15
CA VAL A 625 48.74 9.56 -18.10
C VAL A 625 50.17 9.52 -18.63
N MET A 626 50.34 9.27 -19.92
CA MET A 626 51.66 9.25 -20.58
C MET A 626 52.11 10.65 -20.96
N HIS A 627 51.23 11.45 -21.56
CA HIS A 627 51.42 12.87 -21.87
C HIS A 627 50.10 13.48 -22.36
N ALA A 628 50.01 14.82 -22.32
CA ALA A 628 48.95 15.56 -23.01
C ALA A 628 49.21 15.52 -24.52
N VAL A 629 48.16 15.32 -25.31
CA VAL A 629 48.23 15.34 -26.78
C VAL A 629 47.73 16.71 -27.26
N PRO A 630 48.54 17.47 -28.02
CA PRO A 630 48.13 18.76 -28.55
C PRO A 630 46.83 18.63 -29.37
N PRO A 631 45.92 19.62 -29.33
CA PRO A 631 44.78 19.64 -30.22
C PRO A 631 45.28 19.67 -31.67
N THR A 632 44.83 18.72 -32.49
CA THR A 632 45.18 18.69 -33.91
C THR A 632 44.63 19.95 -34.57
N SER A 633 45.50 20.86 -35.01
CA SER A 633 45.11 21.98 -35.85
C SER A 633 44.47 21.45 -37.14
N PRO A 634 43.41 22.07 -37.69
CA PRO A 634 42.91 21.70 -39.02
C PRO A 634 44.05 21.93 -40.04
N PRO A 635 44.12 21.15 -41.14
CA PRO A 635 45.10 21.40 -42.18
C PRO A 635 44.87 22.82 -42.72
N GLY A 636 45.85 23.70 -42.52
CA GLY A 636 45.84 25.03 -43.12
C GLY A 636 45.83 24.88 -44.64
N GLN A 637 44.85 25.50 -45.28
CA GLN A 637 44.93 25.81 -46.71
C GLN A 637 46.09 26.79 -46.90
N GLY A 638 47.19 26.29 -47.47
CA GLY A 638 48.29 27.08 -48.00
C GLY A 638 48.16 27.21 -49.51
#